data_AF-A0A971I8R9-F1
#
_entry.id   AF-A0A971I8R9-F1
#
_cell.length_a   1.000
_cell.length_b   1.000
_cell.length_c   1.000
_cell.angle_alpha   90.00
_cell.angle_beta   90.00
_cell.angle_gamma   90.00
#
_symmetry.space_group_name_H-M   'P 1'
#
loop_
_entity.id
_entity.type
_entity.pdbx_description
1 polymer ?
#
loop_
_entity_poly.entity_id
_entity_poly.type
_entity_poly.pdbx_seq_one_letter_code
_entity_poly.pdbx_strand_id
1 'polypeptide(L)'
;MKLTVQKTKKIMGLRSFNGFMGLLAFIGLLTASIILMAEESHHETFIYRIVVSICTVIYISSFFYEFFSLRRVIRELDSLTQSIKDMEEQTGISLEQVDGTYYITAISDILNQSLMNLDEKNLKLESELQRNQRLSENILDFYRQIRTLKDTGFRVDFFEYDYNNRIFIFITGLLTLLDTNEDILEILTDDLFAMFKFSISIEEFDQLVDRCISDNIPLDFEFSVTFEDEETRWMRFWGRLSTDRTRITGALTDITREVVQRNMEKERAIRDNMTGFYNRNALSEVAGKALAECREGEMVGFVYIGLTGYQEFQERFGMVAGNSYIRACSEVLRKILTPCLIPFRWLGADFLMLATGIKNPKLFRREVIRVIERVQKYVGEVEGIPVSFPVAVGYSISGIDGDVPADLLEYASFAEHEVLRGERESPNPFNRERYDEAKRASLRRTFIKDIIDRNQLSIVFQPIISLKTGDLYGFEALSRPTNPIYKNIEELIHDAEATGHYTILEKRMVYNALDAYMMRDDRFRDQYLFINTAPFATLEEQDYNDIRDRYFGHMNVVFEVVERNRMDPEEINLRKSIVVKAGAKFALDDFGSGYSNHLALLALEPDIIKIDRELISGVGTDLRKQHMLEDIISYARYRGTRVLAEGVETKEELETICRVGVDYAQGYFIGKPKSELSGPTEQALEVIRAVAKSRVIGVDNFITIVKESMALVDREMGENALITSYLIMKMALKLKIKGEKLAGLIASVALHDMGALSGEYSDWRNLGREELPGHSLFAYLIMKEYFPYECCPGAVLYHHHRWSEGGTAVDNTTIPDEADLISLADSVAGLVLGDPGLCANEELLLDRLRGLDHDPNNVALFGELCKAGILREIASGDYIENLLNVSKRLQAGKSEIEGVIRTYTYSAIFRLPHAYSHARVMEVIARFLARLAKQNWKLVDSIGQASLIYNLSRLPIPGPEPEAADNAYEENLIIRGRLKTIARILKKAGLDDIMNLMNAASGGEEVSSESHVIIGKDIVVGSRILNISDIFASLLEDRPNRPALNCIEAVYELTGLVRSESGYLPLAETMQDYIDDIEGRVQTAKAEIDKRYRSIMDTCAKLLGR
;
A
#
# COMPACT_ATOMS: atom_id res chain seq x y z
N MET A 1 -7.64 96.17 57.72
CA MET A 1 -7.27 96.17 59.17
C MET A 1 -6.89 94.79 59.73
N LYS A 2 -7.83 93.84 59.93
CA LYS A 2 -7.53 92.49 60.51
C LYS A 2 -6.39 91.75 59.78
N LEU A 3 -6.39 91.81 58.45
CA LEU A 3 -5.42 91.15 57.59
C LEU A 3 -4.01 91.75 57.72
N THR A 4 -3.92 93.07 57.89
CA THR A 4 -2.67 93.82 58.12
C THR A 4 -2.03 93.39 59.43
N VAL A 5 -2.82 93.31 60.52
CA VAL A 5 -2.36 92.86 61.85
C VAL A 5 -1.83 91.42 61.81
N GLN A 6 -2.50 90.51 61.08
CA GLN A 6 -2.04 89.12 60.93
C GLN A 6 -0.73 89.02 60.14
N LYS A 7 -0.57 89.80 59.06
CA LYS A 7 0.66 89.82 58.26
C LYS A 7 1.87 90.28 59.09
N THR A 8 1.71 91.33 59.89
CA THR A 8 2.76 91.85 60.77
C THR A 8 3.22 90.81 61.79
N LYS A 9 2.27 90.08 62.40
CA LYS A 9 2.55 89.04 63.39
C LYS A 9 3.35 87.87 62.80
N LYS A 10 3.05 87.49 61.54
CA LYS A 10 3.74 86.41 60.82
C LYS A 10 5.18 86.78 60.43
N ILE A 11 5.42 88.02 60.01
CA ILE A 11 6.76 88.51 59.65
C ILE A 11 7.68 88.54 60.87
N MET A 12 7.18 88.92 62.05
CA MET A 12 7.99 88.90 63.29
C MET A 12 8.40 87.49 63.71
N GLY A 13 7.56 86.48 63.51
CA GLY A 13 7.89 85.09 63.82
C GLY A 13 9.05 84.55 62.97
N LEU A 14 9.04 84.85 61.66
CA LEU A 14 10.09 84.42 60.71
C LEU A 14 11.46 85.05 60.99
N ARG A 15 11.52 86.28 61.54
CA ARG A 15 12.79 86.90 61.95
C ARG A 15 13.53 86.08 63.02
N SER A 16 12.82 85.57 64.02
CA SER A 16 13.43 84.82 65.13
C SER A 16 14.16 83.55 64.66
N PHE A 17 13.56 82.82 63.72
CA PHE A 17 14.13 81.60 63.16
C PHE A 17 15.36 81.88 62.28
N ASN A 18 15.30 82.94 61.46
CA ASN A 18 16.40 83.27 60.57
C ASN A 18 17.64 83.79 61.32
N GLY A 19 17.44 84.52 62.43
CA GLY A 19 18.53 84.93 63.31
C GLY A 19 19.28 83.74 63.94
N PHE A 20 18.58 82.67 64.29
CA PHE A 20 19.18 81.44 64.83
C PHE A 20 20.06 80.72 63.80
N MET A 21 19.61 80.62 62.55
CA MET A 21 20.37 80.00 61.47
C MET A 21 21.65 80.78 61.12
N GLY A 22 21.61 82.12 61.22
CA GLY A 22 22.79 82.96 61.08
C GLY A 22 23.84 82.65 62.15
N LEU A 23 23.43 82.49 63.42
CA LEU A 23 24.35 82.18 64.52
C LEU A 23 25.08 80.84 64.34
N LEU A 24 24.37 79.79 63.90
CA LEU A 24 24.96 78.48 63.62
C LEU A 24 26.00 78.53 62.50
N ALA A 25 25.70 79.27 61.42
CA ALA A 25 26.63 79.43 60.31
C ALA A 25 27.91 80.18 60.73
N PHE A 26 27.78 81.16 61.63
CA PHE A 26 28.94 81.87 62.20
C PHE A 26 29.85 80.96 63.03
N ILE A 27 29.26 80.10 63.88
CA ILE A 27 30.03 79.13 64.68
C ILE A 27 30.75 78.15 63.76
N GLY A 28 30.07 77.65 62.71
CA GLY A 28 30.64 76.76 61.70
C GLY A 28 31.85 77.35 60.98
N LEU A 29 31.80 78.64 60.61
CA LEU A 29 32.94 79.36 60.04
C LEU A 29 34.14 79.43 60.99
N LEU A 30 33.88 79.64 62.27
CA LEU A 30 34.92 79.85 63.27
C LEU A 30 35.65 78.55 63.60
N THR A 31 34.90 77.45 63.76
CA THR A 31 35.50 76.10 63.81
C THR A 31 36.25 75.78 62.52
N ALA A 32 35.72 76.26 61.39
CA ALA A 32 36.38 76.06 60.12
C ALA A 32 37.76 76.76 60.11
N SER A 33 37.86 78.04 60.45
CA SER A 33 39.16 78.72 60.42
C SER A 33 40.26 78.11 61.32
N ILE A 34 39.89 77.38 62.39
CA ILE A 34 40.84 76.78 63.33
C ILE A 34 41.53 75.52 62.78
N ILE A 35 40.78 74.57 62.19
CA ILE A 35 41.39 73.30 61.71
C ILE A 35 42.30 73.55 60.50
N LEU A 36 41.99 74.58 59.69
CA LEU A 36 42.80 74.93 58.52
C LEU A 36 44.21 75.45 58.87
N MET A 37 44.45 75.82 60.14
CA MET A 37 45.78 76.20 60.62
C MET A 37 46.65 75.01 61.09
N ALA A 38 46.10 73.79 61.20
CA ALA A 38 46.75 72.68 61.89
C ALA A 38 47.33 71.55 60.99
N GLU A 39 47.03 71.50 59.68
CA GLU A 39 47.46 70.38 58.79
C GLU A 39 48.10 70.83 57.48
N GLU A 40 49.21 70.17 57.09
CA GLU A 40 50.02 70.45 55.87
C GLU A 40 49.77 69.45 54.70
N SER A 41 48.60 68.80 54.62
CA SER A 41 48.28 67.90 53.49
C SER A 41 47.32 68.53 52.46
N HIS A 42 47.69 68.49 51.18
CA HIS A 42 46.98 69.22 50.11
C HIS A 42 45.63 68.62 49.67
N HIS A 43 45.24 67.42 50.10
CA HIS A 43 44.00 66.76 49.65
C HIS A 43 42.76 67.00 50.54
N GLU A 44 42.90 67.47 51.79
CA GLU A 44 41.74 67.85 52.62
C GLU A 44 41.29 69.31 52.44
N THR A 45 42.09 70.13 51.74
CA THR A 45 41.85 71.57 51.52
C THR A 45 40.57 71.92 50.71
N PHE A 46 40.03 70.98 49.92
CA PHE A 46 38.90 71.25 49.02
C PHE A 46 37.55 71.21 49.73
N ILE A 47 37.29 70.18 50.54
CA ILE A 47 36.05 70.04 51.33
C ILE A 47 35.90 71.24 52.28
N TYR A 48 37.03 71.69 52.81
CA TYR A 48 37.08 72.80 53.75
C TYR A 48 36.67 74.15 53.15
N ARG A 49 37.17 74.46 51.94
CA ARG A 49 36.77 75.66 51.21
C ARG A 49 35.28 75.67 50.88
N ILE A 50 34.70 74.49 50.63
CA ILE A 50 33.26 74.34 50.40
C ILE A 50 32.47 74.67 51.68
N VAL A 51 32.85 74.09 52.83
CA VAL A 51 32.15 74.33 54.10
C VAL A 51 32.22 75.81 54.52
N VAL A 52 33.39 76.45 54.40
CA VAL A 52 33.55 77.89 54.67
C VAL A 52 32.71 78.73 53.72
N SER A 53 32.70 78.42 52.42
CA SER A 53 31.91 79.18 51.45
C SER A 53 30.40 79.07 51.73
N ILE A 54 29.91 77.87 52.08
CA ILE A 54 28.49 77.64 52.41
C ILE A 54 28.10 78.42 53.66
N CYS A 55 28.88 78.33 54.74
CA CYS A 55 28.54 79.01 55.99
C CYS A 55 28.59 80.54 55.84
N THR A 56 29.51 81.07 55.01
CA THR A 56 29.60 82.52 54.72
C THR A 56 28.36 83.01 53.97
N VAL A 57 27.90 82.26 52.97
CA VAL A 57 26.70 82.59 52.19
C VAL A 57 25.45 82.57 53.07
N ILE A 58 25.31 81.58 53.97
CA ILE A 58 24.17 81.49 54.89
C ILE A 58 24.15 82.67 55.86
N TYR A 59 25.31 83.07 56.41
CA TYR A 59 25.41 84.19 57.33
C TYR A 59 25.01 85.53 56.67
N ILE A 60 25.56 85.82 55.48
CA ILE A 60 25.24 87.05 54.73
C ILE A 60 23.76 87.08 54.34
N SER A 61 23.20 85.95 53.90
CA SER A 61 21.79 85.85 53.51
C SER A 61 20.85 86.10 54.69
N SER A 62 21.22 85.62 55.89
CA SER A 62 20.42 85.84 57.10
C SER A 62 20.33 87.33 57.46
N PHE A 63 21.46 88.05 57.37
CA PHE A 63 21.53 89.48 57.64
C PHE A 63 20.64 90.31 56.70
N PHE A 64 20.66 90.05 55.40
CA PHE A 64 19.82 90.79 54.44
C PHE A 64 18.33 90.56 54.68
N TYR A 65 17.92 89.35 55.03
CA TYR A 65 16.51 89.05 55.31
C TYR A 65 15.98 89.81 56.54
N GLU A 66 16.77 89.91 57.61
CA GLU A 66 16.43 90.73 58.77
C GLU A 66 16.16 92.19 58.37
N PHE A 67 17.06 92.79 57.59
CA PHE A 67 16.95 94.19 57.15
C PHE A 67 15.69 94.45 56.32
N PHE A 68 15.39 93.60 55.33
CA PHE A 68 14.22 93.80 54.46
C PHE A 68 12.89 93.52 55.17
N SER A 69 12.86 92.59 56.13
CA SER A 69 11.65 92.27 56.89
C SER A 69 11.16 93.45 57.75
N LEU A 70 12.08 94.18 58.39
CA LEU A 70 11.76 95.35 59.23
C LEU A 70 11.13 96.48 58.41
N ARG A 71 11.67 96.75 57.22
CA ARG A 71 11.17 97.79 56.30
C ARG A 71 9.75 97.48 55.80
N ARG A 72 9.41 96.20 55.66
CA ARG A 72 8.08 95.77 55.20
C ARG A 72 6.99 95.98 56.27
N VAL A 73 7.33 95.79 57.55
CA VAL A 73 6.40 96.02 58.67
C VAL A 73 6.00 97.49 58.77
N ILE A 74 6.95 98.42 58.58
CA ILE A 74 6.70 99.86 58.65
C ILE A 74 5.71 100.30 57.55
N ARG A 75 5.89 99.83 56.31
CA ARG A 75 4.97 100.14 55.19
C ARG A 75 3.53 99.70 55.43
N GLU A 76 3.33 98.54 56.06
CA GLU A 76 1.99 98.00 56.31
C GLU A 76 1.23 98.82 57.38
N LEU A 77 1.96 99.43 58.34
CA LEU A 77 1.40 100.34 59.34
C LEU A 77 0.98 101.69 58.73
N ASP A 78 1.78 102.24 57.81
CA ASP A 78 1.44 103.49 57.10
C ASP A 78 0.19 103.31 56.23
N SER A 79 0.08 102.18 55.53
CA SER A 79 -1.11 101.85 54.73
C SER A 79 -2.39 101.79 55.56
N LEU A 80 -2.30 101.31 56.81
CA LEU A 80 -3.44 101.23 57.71
C LEU A 80 -3.99 102.62 58.07
N THR A 81 -3.07 103.54 58.33
CA THR A 81 -3.38 104.93 58.69
C THR A 81 -4.07 105.66 57.54
N GLN A 82 -3.62 105.42 56.30
CA GLN A 82 -4.22 106.03 55.12
C GLN A 82 -5.66 105.54 54.87
N SER A 83 -5.93 104.24 55.00
CA SER A 83 -7.27 103.69 54.80
C SER A 83 -8.32 104.19 55.80
N ILE A 84 -7.90 104.65 56.99
CA ILE A 84 -8.82 105.25 57.97
C ILE A 84 -9.25 106.66 57.50
N LYS A 85 -8.29 107.46 56.99
CA LYS A 85 -8.57 108.79 56.45
C LYS A 85 -9.50 108.77 55.23
N ASP A 86 -9.25 107.84 54.31
CA ASP A 86 -10.07 107.72 53.09
C ASP A 86 -11.55 107.38 53.42
N MET A 87 -11.79 106.70 54.56
CA MET A 87 -13.15 106.37 55.03
C MET A 87 -13.89 107.58 55.60
N GLU A 88 -13.20 108.47 56.31
CA GLU A 88 -13.77 109.73 56.82
C GLU A 88 -14.19 110.63 55.65
N GLU A 89 -13.38 110.67 54.59
CA GLU A 89 -13.61 111.48 53.40
C GLU A 89 -14.82 111.00 52.58
N GLN A 90 -15.02 109.68 52.45
CA GLN A 90 -16.12 109.09 51.69
C GLN A 90 -17.47 109.15 52.40
N THR A 91 -17.48 109.08 53.72
CA THR A 91 -18.73 109.03 54.50
C THR A 91 -19.24 110.42 54.92
N GLY A 92 -18.40 111.45 54.80
CA GLY A 92 -18.76 112.83 55.16
C GLY A 92 -18.93 113.06 56.66
N ILE A 93 -18.51 112.10 57.50
CA ILE A 93 -18.63 112.16 58.95
C ILE A 93 -17.25 112.51 59.52
N SER A 94 -17.09 113.78 59.94
CA SER A 94 -15.95 114.21 60.75
C SER A 94 -16.11 113.67 62.18
N LEU A 95 -15.12 112.90 62.64
CA LEU A 95 -15.11 112.22 63.94
C LEU A 95 -14.63 113.11 65.11
N GLU A 96 -14.75 114.43 65.01
CA GLU A 96 -14.19 115.33 66.04
C GLU A 96 -15.12 115.69 67.21
N GLN A 97 -16.41 115.34 67.21
CA GLN A 97 -17.30 115.73 68.34
C GLN A 97 -18.45 114.75 68.66
N VAL A 98 -18.19 113.58 69.23
CA VAL A 98 -19.10 112.93 70.24
C VAL A 98 -18.32 111.97 71.15
N ASP A 99 -18.61 111.98 72.45
CA ASP A 99 -17.95 111.23 73.54
C ASP A 99 -18.03 109.68 73.38
N GLY A 100 -16.86 109.03 73.52
CA GLY A 100 -16.48 107.84 72.75
C GLY A 100 -16.91 106.44 73.22
N THR A 101 -18.04 106.25 73.93
CA THR A 101 -18.42 104.90 74.43
C THR A 101 -19.82 104.39 74.09
N TYR A 102 -20.73 105.24 73.60
CA TYR A 102 -22.08 104.81 73.16
C TYR A 102 -22.27 104.85 71.62
N TYR A 103 -21.23 105.22 70.87
CA TYR A 103 -21.24 105.37 69.41
C TYR A 103 -21.25 104.05 68.63
N ILE A 104 -20.51 103.05 69.12
CA ILE A 104 -20.19 101.85 68.35
C ILE A 104 -21.40 100.91 68.25
N THR A 105 -22.18 100.76 69.32
CA THR A 105 -23.32 99.82 69.33
C THR A 105 -24.52 100.33 68.52
N ALA A 106 -24.90 101.61 68.66
CA ALA A 106 -26.02 102.17 67.92
C ALA A 106 -25.75 102.27 66.41
N ILE A 107 -24.51 102.62 66.01
CA ILE A 107 -24.08 102.61 64.61
C ILE A 107 -23.93 101.16 64.10
N SER A 108 -23.40 100.24 64.92
CA SER A 108 -23.29 98.82 64.53
C SER A 108 -24.64 98.16 64.30
N ASP A 109 -25.67 98.45 65.10
CA ASP A 109 -26.98 97.81 64.94
C ASP A 109 -27.72 98.33 63.70
N ILE A 110 -27.68 99.65 63.45
CA ILE A 110 -28.29 100.25 62.24
C ILE A 110 -27.52 99.84 60.97
N LEU A 111 -26.18 99.79 61.02
CA LEU A 111 -25.37 99.28 59.92
C LEU A 111 -25.61 97.79 59.69
N ASN A 112 -25.68 96.96 60.74
CA ASN A 112 -25.90 95.51 60.59
C ASN A 112 -27.29 95.21 60.02
N GLN A 113 -28.33 95.92 60.43
CA GLN A 113 -29.68 95.70 59.91
C GLN A 113 -29.82 96.15 58.45
N SER A 114 -29.16 97.27 58.08
CA SER A 114 -29.12 97.76 56.70
C SER A 114 -28.21 96.89 55.82
N LEU A 115 -27.06 96.44 56.33
CA LEU A 115 -26.15 95.49 55.66
C LEU A 115 -26.81 94.14 55.47
N MET A 116 -27.55 93.59 56.43
CA MET A 116 -28.22 92.29 56.25
C MET A 116 -29.29 92.34 55.15
N ASN A 117 -30.08 93.41 55.07
CA ASN A 117 -31.10 93.56 54.03
C ASN A 117 -30.50 93.84 52.65
N LEU A 118 -29.38 94.57 52.59
CA LEU A 118 -28.61 94.79 51.36
C LEU A 118 -27.83 93.54 50.94
N ASP A 119 -27.24 92.79 51.87
CA ASP A 119 -26.56 91.53 51.61
C ASP A 119 -27.54 90.48 51.14
N GLU A 120 -28.74 90.36 51.73
CA GLU A 120 -29.71 89.34 51.28
C GLU A 120 -30.25 89.67 49.87
N LYS A 121 -30.46 90.96 49.55
CA LYS A 121 -30.82 91.41 48.19
C LYS A 121 -29.65 91.28 47.22
N ASN A 122 -28.43 91.64 47.62
CA ASN A 122 -27.23 91.50 46.79
C ASN A 122 -26.87 90.04 46.57
N LEU A 123 -27.00 89.14 47.54
CA LEU A 123 -26.79 87.70 47.37
C LEU A 123 -27.83 87.10 46.41
N LYS A 124 -29.10 87.52 46.50
CA LYS A 124 -30.12 87.10 45.52
C LYS A 124 -29.79 87.61 44.12
N LEU A 125 -29.49 88.91 43.97
CA LEU A 125 -29.13 89.51 42.69
C LEU A 125 -27.83 88.93 42.13
N GLU A 126 -26.80 88.72 42.94
CA GLU A 126 -25.54 88.10 42.53
C GLU A 126 -25.76 86.64 42.17
N SER A 127 -26.63 85.90 42.87
CA SER A 127 -26.97 84.53 42.47
C SER A 127 -27.73 84.49 41.15
N GLU A 128 -28.66 85.41 40.91
CA GLU A 128 -29.41 85.51 39.65
C GLU A 128 -28.53 86.01 38.52
N LEU A 129 -27.64 86.98 38.78
CA LEU A 129 -26.66 87.49 37.82
C LEU A 129 -25.62 86.43 37.50
N GLN A 130 -25.09 85.68 38.48
CA GLN A 130 -24.21 84.53 38.24
C GLN A 130 -24.95 83.42 37.50
N ARG A 131 -26.23 83.17 37.80
CA ARG A 131 -27.02 82.15 37.10
C ARG A 131 -27.28 82.55 35.66
N ASN A 132 -27.59 83.82 35.39
CA ASN A 132 -27.78 84.36 34.05
C ASN A 132 -26.45 84.51 33.29
N GLN A 133 -25.36 84.88 33.95
CA GLN A 133 -24.03 84.90 33.35
C GLN A 133 -23.57 83.48 33.01
N ARG A 134 -23.76 82.51 33.91
CA ARG A 134 -23.52 81.09 33.59
C ARG A 134 -24.43 80.59 32.48
N LEU A 135 -25.70 80.99 32.45
CA LEU A 135 -26.62 80.61 31.36
C LEU A 135 -26.17 81.22 30.03
N SER A 136 -25.76 82.49 30.05
CA SER A 136 -25.30 83.21 28.86
C SER A 136 -23.93 82.72 28.38
N GLU A 137 -23.01 82.39 29.30
CA GLU A 137 -21.73 81.73 29.01
C GLU A 137 -21.98 80.32 28.47
N ASN A 138 -22.89 79.55 29.07
CA ASN A 138 -23.28 78.22 28.57
C ASN A 138 -23.94 78.31 27.19
N ILE A 139 -24.76 79.32 26.92
CA ILE A 139 -25.36 79.56 25.61
C ILE A 139 -24.27 79.97 24.61
N LEU A 140 -23.36 80.88 24.98
CA LEU A 140 -22.25 81.28 24.11
C LEU A 140 -21.30 80.11 23.83
N ASP A 141 -21.01 79.29 24.84
CA ASP A 141 -20.19 78.09 24.70
C ASP A 141 -20.92 77.02 23.91
N PHE A 142 -22.25 76.87 24.05
CA PHE A 142 -23.07 76.00 23.20
C PHE A 142 -23.04 76.48 21.74
N TYR A 143 -23.19 77.79 21.49
CA TYR A 143 -23.05 78.36 20.14
C TYR A 143 -21.62 78.20 19.59
N ARG A 144 -20.58 78.38 20.41
CA ARG A 144 -19.18 78.13 20.01
C ARG A 144 -18.94 76.66 19.73
N GLN A 145 -19.49 75.75 20.54
CA GLN A 145 -19.42 74.29 20.35
C GLN A 145 -20.14 73.87 19.07
N ILE A 146 -21.34 74.38 18.79
CA ILE A 146 -22.05 74.17 17.52
C ILE A 146 -21.22 74.71 16.35
N ARG A 147 -20.62 75.90 16.48
CA ARG A 147 -19.79 76.48 15.43
C ARG A 147 -18.51 75.68 15.17
N THR A 148 -17.84 75.21 16.23
CA THR A 148 -16.67 74.33 16.10
C THR A 148 -17.05 72.96 15.51
N LEU A 149 -18.23 72.41 15.86
CA LEU A 149 -18.76 71.20 15.22
C LEU A 149 -19.05 71.42 13.72
N LYS A 150 -19.63 72.57 13.34
CA LYS A 150 -19.82 72.94 11.93
C LYS A 150 -18.49 73.05 11.17
N ASP A 151 -17.45 73.62 11.79
CA ASP A 151 -16.11 73.71 11.18
C ASP A 151 -15.41 72.35 11.00
N THR A 152 -15.83 71.30 11.73
CA THR A 152 -15.36 69.91 11.54
C THR A 152 -16.07 69.14 10.42
N GLY A 153 -17.06 69.78 9.77
CA GLY A 153 -17.88 69.15 8.72
C GLY A 153 -19.07 68.35 9.23
N PHE A 154 -19.44 68.49 10.51
CA PHE A 154 -20.62 67.87 11.12
C PHE A 154 -21.85 68.74 10.85
N ARG A 155 -22.78 68.27 10.01
CA ARG A 155 -24.00 69.01 9.59
C ARG A 155 -25.17 68.58 10.48
N VAL A 156 -25.63 69.48 11.34
CA VAL A 156 -26.80 69.31 12.22
C VAL A 156 -27.59 70.60 12.25
N ASP A 157 -28.91 70.50 12.17
CA ASP A 157 -29.84 71.60 12.40
C ASP A 157 -30.85 71.23 13.49
N PHE A 158 -31.21 72.23 14.30
CA PHE A 158 -32.18 72.08 15.38
C PHE A 158 -33.52 72.69 14.96
N PHE A 159 -34.62 72.03 15.32
CA PHE A 159 -35.97 72.48 14.98
C PHE A 159 -36.91 72.42 16.18
N GLU A 160 -37.92 73.27 16.14
CA GLU A 160 -39.18 73.12 16.88
C GLU A 160 -40.29 72.80 15.88
N TYR A 161 -41.02 71.72 16.12
CA TYR A 161 -42.15 71.31 15.31
C TYR A 161 -43.46 71.53 16.07
N ASP A 162 -44.27 72.47 15.61
CA ASP A 162 -45.63 72.67 16.08
C ASP A 162 -46.55 71.69 15.33
N TYR A 163 -46.86 70.57 15.97
CA TYR A 163 -47.68 69.52 15.37
C TYR A 163 -49.16 69.92 15.23
N ASN A 164 -49.65 70.94 15.98
CA ASN A 164 -51.04 71.41 15.83
C ASN A 164 -51.20 72.23 14.55
N ASN A 165 -50.19 73.04 14.23
CA ASN A 165 -50.17 73.88 13.03
C ASN A 165 -49.41 73.24 11.86
N ARG A 166 -48.76 72.08 12.08
CA ARG A 166 -47.90 71.35 11.13
C ARG A 166 -46.74 72.21 10.61
N ILE A 167 -46.12 73.01 11.47
CA ILE A 167 -45.05 73.95 11.10
C ILE A 167 -43.72 73.54 11.73
N PHE A 168 -42.68 73.52 10.90
CA PHE A 168 -41.29 73.43 11.33
C PHE A 168 -40.67 74.82 11.48
N ILE A 169 -40.03 75.06 12.62
CA ILE A 169 -39.24 76.27 12.91
C ILE A 169 -37.78 75.85 13.12
N PHE A 170 -36.89 76.23 12.22
CA PHE A 170 -35.46 75.87 12.30
C PHE A 170 -34.64 76.97 12.98
N ILE A 171 -33.85 76.61 13.99
CA ILE A 171 -33.06 77.56 14.80
C ILE A 171 -31.90 78.17 14.00
N THR A 172 -31.32 77.40 13.09
CA THR A 172 -30.15 77.77 12.29
C THR A 172 -30.43 77.86 10.78
N GLY A 173 -31.71 77.70 10.38
CA GLY A 173 -32.16 77.54 9.00
C GLY A 173 -31.90 76.13 8.45
N LEU A 174 -32.79 75.61 7.61
CA LEU A 174 -32.66 74.29 6.93
C LEU A 174 -31.43 74.21 5.97
N LEU A 175 -30.78 75.35 5.73
CA LEU A 175 -29.68 75.61 4.79
C LEU A 175 -28.45 74.72 4.98
N THR A 176 -28.12 74.29 6.21
CA THR A 176 -26.87 73.55 6.42
C THR A 176 -26.90 72.11 5.95
N LEU A 177 -28.09 71.53 5.73
CA LEU A 177 -28.25 70.11 5.40
C LEU A 177 -28.66 69.84 3.95
N LEU A 178 -29.46 70.72 3.35
CA LEU A 178 -30.11 70.47 2.05
C LEU A 178 -29.65 71.39 0.90
N ASP A 179 -28.67 72.28 1.11
CA ASP A 179 -28.05 73.14 0.07
C ASP A 179 -29.05 73.96 -0.79
N THR A 180 -30.19 74.38 -0.24
CA THR A 180 -31.15 75.25 -0.94
C THR A 180 -30.73 76.73 -0.85
N ASN A 181 -30.90 77.52 -1.92
CA ASN A 181 -30.46 78.94 -1.99
C ASN A 181 -31.25 79.94 -1.10
N GLU A 182 -32.19 79.50 -0.24
CA GLU A 182 -33.03 80.38 0.60
C GLU A 182 -32.97 80.00 2.10
N ASP A 183 -32.91 81.02 2.98
CA ASP A 183 -32.99 80.89 4.44
C ASP A 183 -34.41 80.54 4.89
N ILE A 184 -34.76 79.26 4.85
CA ILE A 184 -36.04 78.77 5.37
C ILE A 184 -35.92 78.61 6.89
N LEU A 185 -36.47 79.60 7.61
CA LEU A 185 -36.60 79.58 9.08
C LEU A 185 -37.90 78.90 9.53
N GLU A 186 -38.94 78.94 8.71
CA GLU A 186 -40.26 78.39 9.00
C GLU A 186 -40.87 77.78 7.74
N ILE A 187 -41.41 76.55 7.82
CA ILE A 187 -42.03 75.85 6.68
C ILE A 187 -43.15 74.91 7.14
N LEU A 188 -44.23 74.83 6.35
CA LEU A 188 -45.30 73.85 6.57
C LEU A 188 -44.83 72.44 6.19
N THR A 189 -45.31 71.44 6.92
CA THR A 189 -44.93 70.02 6.70
C THR A 189 -45.24 69.60 5.26
N ASP A 190 -46.41 69.96 4.75
CA ASP A 190 -46.85 69.54 3.42
C ASP A 190 -45.99 70.19 2.32
N ASP A 191 -45.58 71.45 2.51
CA ASP A 191 -44.67 72.17 1.60
C ASP A 191 -43.26 71.56 1.65
N LEU A 192 -42.77 71.18 2.84
CA LEU A 192 -41.48 70.51 3.01
C LEU A 192 -41.43 69.19 2.22
N PHE A 193 -42.46 68.34 2.37
CA PHE A 193 -42.58 67.06 1.65
C PHE A 193 -42.86 67.21 0.15
N ALA A 194 -43.40 68.34 -0.29
CA ALA A 194 -43.54 68.67 -1.71
C ALA A 194 -42.22 69.16 -2.33
N MET A 195 -41.39 69.87 -1.56
CA MET A 195 -40.11 70.42 -2.01
C MET A 195 -39.01 69.37 -2.18
N PHE A 196 -39.04 68.28 -1.43
CA PHE A 196 -37.99 67.25 -1.44
C PHE A 196 -38.55 65.83 -1.59
N LYS A 197 -37.83 64.97 -2.31
CA LYS A 197 -38.15 63.54 -2.43
C LYS A 197 -37.59 62.75 -1.26
N PHE A 198 -38.39 62.63 -0.20
CA PHE A 198 -38.08 61.81 0.96
C PHE A 198 -38.35 60.31 0.70
N SER A 199 -37.57 59.43 1.34
CA SER A 199 -37.83 57.98 1.34
C SER A 199 -38.97 57.55 2.26
N ILE A 200 -39.43 58.46 3.13
CA ILE A 200 -40.57 58.26 4.03
C ILE A 200 -41.76 59.07 3.48
N SER A 201 -42.95 58.48 3.52
CA SER A 201 -44.19 59.17 3.13
C SER A 201 -44.67 60.13 4.22
N ILE A 202 -45.50 61.11 3.84
CA ILE A 202 -46.07 62.06 4.82
C ILE A 202 -47.00 61.34 5.81
N GLU A 203 -47.72 60.31 5.37
CA GLU A 203 -48.57 59.49 6.22
C GLU A 203 -47.77 58.68 7.26
N GLU A 204 -46.61 58.14 6.87
CA GLU A 204 -45.71 57.45 7.80
C GLU A 204 -45.09 58.42 8.83
N PHE A 205 -44.76 59.64 8.41
CA PHE A 205 -44.28 60.69 9.31
C PHE A 205 -45.35 61.07 10.34
N ASP A 206 -46.59 61.29 9.90
CA ASP A 206 -47.71 61.62 10.79
C ASP A 206 -47.97 60.51 11.82
N GLN A 207 -47.88 59.24 11.43
CA GLN A 207 -47.99 58.10 12.36
C GLN A 207 -46.85 58.06 13.40
N LEU A 208 -45.65 58.50 13.04
CA LEU A 208 -44.55 58.61 13.98
C LEU A 208 -44.80 59.74 14.98
N VAL A 209 -45.28 60.90 14.50
CA VAL A 209 -45.62 62.06 15.33
C VAL A 209 -46.74 61.70 16.32
N ASP A 210 -47.79 61.03 15.86
CA ASP A 210 -48.89 60.58 16.72
C ASP A 210 -48.40 59.65 17.84
N ARG A 211 -47.52 58.69 17.52
CA ARG A 211 -46.90 57.81 18.51
C ARG A 211 -46.02 58.58 19.51
N CYS A 212 -45.28 59.58 19.04
CA CYS A 212 -44.49 60.44 19.92
C CYS A 212 -45.37 61.18 20.93
N ILE A 213 -46.55 61.64 20.49
CA ILE A 213 -47.50 62.38 21.35
C ILE A 213 -48.23 61.42 22.31
N SER A 214 -48.78 60.32 21.81
CA SER A 214 -49.59 59.37 22.58
C SER A 214 -48.76 58.61 23.61
N ASP A 215 -47.61 58.09 23.18
CA ASP A 215 -46.83 57.12 23.95
C ASP A 215 -45.62 57.80 24.64
N ASN A 216 -45.41 59.09 24.37
CA ASN A 216 -44.28 59.89 24.88
C ASN A 216 -42.91 59.26 24.56
N ILE A 217 -42.83 58.62 23.40
CA ILE A 217 -41.61 58.00 22.87
C ILE A 217 -40.93 59.04 21.96
N PRO A 218 -39.60 59.23 22.04
CA PRO A 218 -38.90 60.13 21.12
C PRO A 218 -39.14 59.74 19.66
N LEU A 219 -39.34 60.74 18.81
CA LEU A 219 -39.33 60.59 17.36
C LEU A 219 -37.89 60.28 16.94
N ASP A 220 -37.58 59.07 16.49
CA ASP A 220 -36.22 58.69 16.11
C ASP A 220 -36.25 57.77 14.89
N PHE A 221 -35.88 58.28 13.72
CA PHE A 221 -35.86 57.51 12.49
C PHE A 221 -34.80 58.02 11.50
N GLU A 222 -34.30 57.10 10.65
CA GLU A 222 -33.39 57.40 9.55
C GLU A 222 -34.19 57.42 8.24
N PHE A 223 -33.89 58.38 7.36
CA PHE A 223 -34.53 58.51 6.05
C PHE A 223 -33.54 59.09 5.03
N SER A 224 -33.81 58.94 3.74
CA SER A 224 -32.98 59.52 2.68
C SER A 224 -33.73 60.58 1.87
N VAL A 225 -32.98 61.55 1.35
CA VAL A 225 -33.46 62.55 0.39
C VAL A 225 -32.67 62.43 -0.89
N THR A 226 -33.37 62.29 -2.02
CA THR A 226 -32.75 62.25 -3.34
C THR A 226 -32.88 63.62 -4.01
N PHE A 227 -31.76 64.21 -4.41
CA PHE A 227 -31.72 65.49 -5.12
C PHE A 227 -31.83 65.30 -6.65
N GLU A 228 -32.02 66.39 -7.39
CA GLU A 228 -32.17 66.35 -8.87
C GLU A 228 -30.93 65.78 -9.59
N ASP A 229 -29.73 65.89 -9.00
CA ASP A 229 -28.46 65.38 -9.53
C ASP A 229 -28.19 63.88 -9.22
N GLU A 230 -29.21 63.11 -8.81
CA GLU A 230 -29.13 61.72 -8.32
C GLU A 230 -28.28 61.49 -7.05
N GLU A 231 -27.74 62.54 -6.43
CA GLU A 231 -27.11 62.44 -5.12
C GLU A 231 -28.16 62.09 -4.05
N THR A 232 -27.89 61.07 -3.24
CA THR A 232 -28.76 60.64 -2.13
C THR A 232 -28.07 60.93 -0.80
N ARG A 233 -28.69 61.75 0.06
CA ARG A 233 -28.21 62.01 1.42
C ARG A 233 -29.08 61.28 2.44
N TRP A 234 -28.44 60.69 3.44
CA TRP A 234 -29.11 60.02 4.56
C TRP A 234 -29.13 60.95 5.76
N MET A 235 -30.30 61.08 6.38
CA MET A 235 -30.51 61.92 7.54
C MET A 235 -31.18 61.14 8.67
N ARG A 236 -30.85 61.51 9.90
CA ARG A 236 -31.51 61.03 11.11
C ARG A 236 -32.34 62.15 11.70
N PHE A 237 -33.63 61.87 11.87
CA PHE A 237 -34.55 62.74 12.57
C PHE A 237 -34.63 62.30 14.03
N TRP A 238 -34.31 63.19 14.97
CA TRP A 238 -34.49 62.93 16.39
C TRP A 238 -35.28 64.07 17.02
N GLY A 239 -36.37 63.77 17.74
CA GLY A 239 -37.20 64.78 18.38
C GLY A 239 -37.88 64.26 19.64
N ARG A 240 -38.17 65.17 20.58
CA ARG A 240 -38.90 64.83 21.79
C ARG A 240 -39.99 65.87 22.04
N LEU A 241 -41.10 65.40 22.59
CA LEU A 241 -42.18 66.26 23.05
C LEU A 241 -41.66 67.26 24.10
N SER A 242 -41.99 68.53 23.92
CA SER A 242 -41.65 69.63 24.82
C SER A 242 -42.35 69.48 26.17
N THR A 243 -41.83 70.12 27.22
CA THR A 243 -42.40 70.05 28.58
C THR A 243 -43.82 70.57 28.70
N ASP A 244 -44.18 71.55 27.88
CA ASP A 244 -45.53 72.10 27.76
C ASP A 244 -46.44 71.27 26.84
N ARG A 245 -45.90 70.21 26.21
CA ARG A 245 -46.62 69.29 25.30
C ARG A 245 -47.39 70.03 24.22
N THR A 246 -46.77 71.04 23.63
CA THR A 246 -47.33 71.79 22.49
C THR A 246 -46.49 71.62 21.23
N ARG A 247 -45.23 71.21 21.37
CA ARG A 247 -44.25 71.11 20.28
C ARG A 247 -43.37 69.87 20.42
N ILE A 248 -42.71 69.49 19.33
CA ILE A 248 -41.62 68.51 19.34
C ILE A 248 -40.32 69.29 19.06
N THR A 249 -39.40 69.28 20.01
CA THR A 249 -38.08 69.91 19.84
C THR A 249 -37.05 68.84 19.50
N GLY A 250 -36.23 69.06 18.48
CA GLY A 250 -35.36 68.02 17.96
C GLY A 250 -34.18 68.51 17.16
N ALA A 251 -33.43 67.56 16.63
CA ALA A 251 -32.29 67.75 15.75
C ALA A 251 -32.42 66.87 14.51
N LEU A 252 -32.00 67.42 13.38
CA LEU A 252 -31.81 66.72 12.12
C LEU A 252 -30.31 66.63 11.85
N THR A 253 -29.80 65.42 11.61
CA THR A 253 -28.36 65.17 11.44
C THR A 253 -28.08 64.48 10.12
N ASP A 254 -27.09 64.95 9.36
CA ASP A 254 -26.57 64.21 8.19
C ASP A 254 -25.80 62.99 8.68
N ILE A 255 -26.28 61.80 8.31
CA ILE A 255 -25.66 60.52 8.61
C ILE A 255 -25.14 59.83 7.34
N THR A 256 -25.01 60.57 6.23
CA THR A 256 -24.60 60.02 4.93
C THR A 256 -23.24 59.33 5.04
N ARG A 257 -22.28 59.96 5.73
CA ARG A 257 -20.95 59.36 5.94
C ARG A 257 -21.05 58.08 6.77
N GLU A 258 -21.83 58.07 7.83
CA GLU A 258 -22.03 56.93 8.73
C GLU A 258 -22.73 55.78 8.03
N VAL A 259 -23.74 56.05 7.20
CA VAL A 259 -24.47 55.03 6.44
C VAL A 259 -23.62 54.50 5.28
N VAL A 260 -22.92 55.36 4.54
CA VAL A 260 -21.97 54.95 3.50
C VAL A 260 -20.84 54.14 4.12
N GLN A 261 -20.29 54.57 5.25
CA GLN A 261 -19.26 53.84 5.97
C GLN A 261 -19.78 52.51 6.52
N ARG A 262 -20.97 52.47 7.12
CA ARG A 262 -21.63 51.23 7.57
C ARG A 262 -21.89 50.27 6.41
N ASN A 263 -22.26 50.77 5.23
CA ASN A 263 -22.46 49.97 4.03
C ASN A 263 -21.13 49.50 3.42
N MET A 264 -20.10 50.35 3.39
CA MET A 264 -18.74 49.95 3.02
C MET A 264 -18.15 48.93 4.02
N GLU A 265 -18.45 49.06 5.31
CA GLU A 265 -18.07 48.11 6.35
C GLU A 265 -18.82 46.79 6.17
N LYS A 266 -20.11 46.82 5.81
CA LYS A 266 -20.86 45.62 5.41
C LYS A 266 -20.27 44.95 4.17
N GLU A 267 -19.94 45.72 3.13
CA GLU A 267 -19.30 45.18 1.93
C GLU A 267 -17.90 44.62 2.23
N ARG A 268 -17.09 45.31 3.06
CA ARG A 268 -15.79 44.80 3.53
C ARG A 268 -15.96 43.57 4.41
N ALA A 269 -17.01 43.49 5.22
CA ALA A 269 -17.26 42.35 6.11
C ALA A 269 -17.59 41.05 5.37
N ILE A 270 -18.04 41.15 4.11
CA ILE A 270 -18.34 39.99 3.25
C ILE A 270 -17.27 39.74 2.17
N ARG A 271 -16.23 40.58 2.10
CA ARG A 271 -15.11 40.44 1.15
C ARG A 271 -13.81 40.07 1.87
N ASP A 272 -12.92 39.39 1.18
CA ASP A 272 -11.57 39.10 1.65
C ASP A 272 -10.62 40.25 1.29
N ASN A 273 -9.86 40.75 2.26
CA ASN A 273 -9.00 41.94 2.07
C ASN A 273 -7.81 41.68 1.13
N MET A 274 -7.36 40.43 0.99
CA MET A 274 -6.19 40.12 0.15
C MET A 274 -6.56 39.94 -1.31
N THR A 275 -7.72 39.33 -1.56
CA THR A 275 -8.16 38.89 -2.88
C THR A 275 -9.38 39.65 -3.37
N GLY A 276 -10.11 40.41 -2.57
CA GLY A 276 -11.36 41.07 -2.98
C GLY A 276 -12.48 40.12 -3.42
N PHE A 277 -12.29 38.81 -3.27
CA PHE A 277 -13.36 37.81 -3.45
C PHE A 277 -14.29 37.81 -2.24
N TYR A 278 -15.43 37.15 -2.35
CA TYR A 278 -16.28 36.95 -1.18
C TYR A 278 -15.54 36.14 -0.12
N ASN A 279 -15.72 36.46 1.15
CA ASN A 279 -15.17 35.66 2.24
C ASN A 279 -16.20 34.60 2.69
N ARG A 280 -15.79 33.73 3.61
CA ARG A 280 -16.65 32.66 4.14
C ARG A 280 -17.99 33.14 4.72
N ASN A 281 -18.07 34.36 5.27
CA ASN A 281 -19.28 34.87 5.90
C ASN A 281 -20.38 35.16 4.87
N ALA A 282 -19.99 35.46 3.63
CA ALA A 282 -20.91 35.74 2.54
C ALA A 282 -21.59 34.49 1.98
N LEU A 283 -21.07 33.28 2.25
CA LEU A 283 -21.49 32.07 1.53
C LEU A 283 -22.97 31.77 1.72
N SER A 284 -23.48 31.82 2.97
CA SER A 284 -24.87 31.45 3.25
C SER A 284 -25.85 32.32 2.48
N GLU A 285 -25.61 33.63 2.42
CA GLU A 285 -26.46 34.58 1.72
C GLU A 285 -26.33 34.44 0.20
N VAL A 286 -25.10 34.42 -0.31
CA VAL A 286 -24.83 34.40 -1.76
C VAL A 286 -25.22 33.05 -2.38
N ALA A 287 -24.91 31.94 -1.73
CA ALA A 287 -25.32 30.61 -2.21
C ALA A 287 -26.83 30.39 -2.08
N GLY A 288 -27.43 30.84 -0.97
CA GLY A 288 -28.88 30.80 -0.78
C GLY A 288 -29.61 31.57 -1.87
N LYS A 289 -29.14 32.78 -2.19
CA LYS A 289 -29.66 33.59 -3.30
C LYS A 289 -29.48 32.89 -4.66
N ALA A 290 -28.28 32.37 -4.94
CA ALA A 290 -27.99 31.67 -6.19
C ALA A 290 -28.88 30.44 -6.42
N LEU A 291 -29.20 29.69 -5.37
CA LEU A 291 -30.12 28.55 -5.43
C LEU A 291 -31.58 29.00 -5.57
N ALA A 292 -32.00 30.06 -4.87
CA ALA A 292 -33.36 30.58 -4.94
C ALA A 292 -33.69 31.25 -6.30
N GLU A 293 -32.70 31.89 -6.93
CA GLU A 293 -32.83 32.54 -8.24
C GLU A 293 -32.62 31.56 -9.42
N CYS A 294 -32.36 30.27 -9.12
CA CYS A 294 -32.15 29.25 -10.13
C CYS A 294 -33.44 28.95 -10.89
N ARG A 295 -33.41 29.02 -12.22
CA ARG A 295 -34.59 28.74 -13.06
C ARG A 295 -34.86 27.24 -13.14
N GLU A 296 -36.09 26.88 -13.48
CA GLU A 296 -36.45 25.47 -13.68
C GLU A 296 -35.56 24.82 -14.77
N GLY A 297 -34.88 23.72 -14.41
CA GLY A 297 -33.90 23.04 -15.26
C GLY A 297 -32.48 23.62 -15.23
N GLU A 298 -32.21 24.65 -14.42
CA GLU A 298 -30.85 25.12 -14.11
C GLU A 298 -30.38 24.57 -12.75
N MET A 299 -29.06 24.52 -12.57
CA MET A 299 -28.39 24.04 -11.36
C MET A 299 -27.27 25.01 -10.94
N VAL A 300 -26.84 24.89 -9.69
CA VAL A 300 -25.70 25.60 -9.12
C VAL A 300 -24.60 24.60 -8.77
N GLY A 301 -23.39 24.86 -9.24
CA GLY A 301 -22.22 24.03 -8.97
C GLY A 301 -21.31 24.66 -7.93
N PHE A 302 -20.87 23.88 -6.95
CA PHE A 302 -19.88 24.28 -5.96
C PHE A 302 -18.54 23.65 -6.37
N VAL A 303 -17.54 24.49 -6.66
CA VAL A 303 -16.21 24.03 -7.07
C VAL A 303 -15.19 24.46 -6.03
N TYR A 304 -14.69 23.50 -5.27
CA TYR A 304 -13.65 23.71 -4.27
C TYR A 304 -12.28 23.56 -4.92
N ILE A 305 -11.39 24.53 -4.71
CA ILE A 305 -10.07 24.62 -5.35
C ILE A 305 -9.01 24.81 -4.26
N GLY A 306 -8.29 23.73 -3.94
CA GLY A 306 -7.15 23.74 -3.04
C GLY A 306 -5.83 23.96 -3.79
N LEU A 307 -4.96 24.82 -3.24
CA LEU A 307 -3.61 25.05 -3.78
C LEU A 307 -2.65 24.00 -3.24
N THR A 308 -2.17 23.10 -4.10
CA THR A 308 -1.22 22.06 -3.68
C THR A 308 0.19 22.62 -3.53
N GLY A 309 0.92 22.22 -2.49
CA GLY A 309 2.28 22.72 -2.23
C GLY A 309 2.38 24.15 -1.68
N TYR A 310 1.25 24.83 -1.41
CA TYR A 310 1.27 26.17 -0.80
C TYR A 310 1.99 26.19 0.55
N GLN A 311 1.75 25.18 1.40
CA GLN A 311 2.35 25.12 2.73
C GLN A 311 3.88 25.01 2.64
N GLU A 312 4.40 24.12 1.79
CA GLU A 312 5.84 23.99 1.54
C GLU A 312 6.45 25.30 1.00
N PHE A 313 5.73 25.99 0.10
CA PHE A 313 6.15 27.30 -0.41
C PHE A 313 6.21 28.35 0.70
N GLN A 314 5.19 28.43 1.56
CA GLN A 314 5.14 29.37 2.68
C GLN A 314 6.21 29.08 3.73
N GLU A 315 6.45 27.80 4.06
CA GLU A 315 7.50 27.38 4.99
C GLU A 315 8.89 27.74 4.45
N ARG A 316 9.10 27.63 3.13
CA ARG A 316 10.38 27.94 2.48
C ARG A 316 10.66 29.44 2.30
N PHE A 317 9.65 30.22 1.90
CA PHE A 317 9.82 31.63 1.49
C PHE A 317 9.17 32.65 2.45
N GLY A 318 8.53 32.16 3.52
CA GLY A 318 7.91 32.97 4.55
C GLY A 318 6.50 33.46 4.22
N MET A 319 5.86 34.04 5.25
CA MET A 319 4.44 34.43 5.20
C MET A 319 4.13 35.51 4.15
N VAL A 320 5.03 36.47 3.93
CA VAL A 320 4.83 37.57 2.97
C VAL A 320 4.77 37.01 1.54
N ALA A 321 5.73 36.16 1.16
CA ALA A 321 5.73 35.48 -0.13
C ALA A 321 4.50 34.59 -0.31
N GLY A 322 4.08 33.87 0.75
CA GLY A 322 2.84 33.09 0.74
C GLY A 322 1.59 33.95 0.46
N ASN A 323 1.49 35.13 1.06
CA ASN A 323 0.37 36.04 0.79
C ASN A 323 0.41 36.59 -0.65
N SER A 324 1.60 36.90 -1.18
CA SER A 324 1.79 37.28 -2.57
C SER A 324 1.43 36.15 -3.54
N TYR A 325 1.71 34.89 -3.17
CA TYR A 325 1.32 33.69 -3.94
C TYR A 325 -0.21 33.56 -4.06
N ILE A 326 -0.92 33.73 -2.96
CA ILE A 326 -2.40 33.73 -2.94
C ILE A 326 -2.95 34.86 -3.82
N ARG A 327 -2.38 36.06 -3.71
CA ARG A 327 -2.80 37.22 -4.49
C ARG A 327 -2.62 36.96 -5.98
N ALA A 328 -1.45 36.46 -6.39
CA ALA A 328 -1.17 36.10 -7.78
C ALA A 328 -2.15 35.04 -8.31
N CYS A 329 -2.45 33.99 -7.54
CA CYS A 329 -3.46 33.01 -7.92
C CYS A 329 -4.85 33.65 -8.10
N SER A 330 -5.25 34.56 -7.19
CA SER A 330 -6.53 35.27 -7.29
C SER A 330 -6.64 36.14 -8.55
N GLU A 331 -5.53 36.71 -9.02
CA GLU A 331 -5.48 37.46 -10.28
C GLU A 331 -5.65 36.56 -11.50
N VAL A 332 -5.09 35.35 -11.46
CA VAL A 332 -5.33 34.33 -12.50
C VAL A 332 -6.79 33.92 -12.52
N LEU A 333 -7.37 33.63 -11.35
CA LEU A 333 -8.78 33.30 -11.21
C LEU A 333 -9.67 34.45 -11.70
N ARG A 334 -9.31 35.72 -11.46
CA ARG A 334 -10.07 36.86 -12.00
C ARG A 334 -10.16 36.88 -13.51
N LYS A 335 -9.09 36.50 -14.22
CA LYS A 335 -9.05 36.50 -15.70
C LYS A 335 -9.99 35.46 -16.33
N ILE A 336 -10.49 34.51 -15.54
CA ILE A 336 -11.39 33.44 -16.01
C ILE A 336 -12.82 33.60 -15.50
N LEU A 337 -13.10 34.59 -14.64
CA LEU A 337 -14.46 34.83 -14.13
C LEU A 337 -15.40 35.26 -15.25
N THR A 338 -16.61 34.74 -15.19
CA THR A 338 -17.76 35.19 -15.97
C THR A 338 -18.86 35.64 -15.00
N PRO A 339 -19.92 36.33 -15.46
CA PRO A 339 -21.03 36.73 -14.58
C PRO A 339 -21.70 35.56 -13.85
N CYS A 340 -21.55 34.34 -14.37
CA CYS A 340 -22.09 33.11 -13.78
C CYS A 340 -21.11 32.42 -12.80
N LEU A 341 -19.90 32.94 -12.61
CA LEU A 341 -18.89 32.40 -11.71
C LEU A 341 -18.65 33.37 -10.56
N ILE A 342 -19.02 32.96 -9.35
CA ILE A 342 -18.93 33.78 -8.14
C ILE A 342 -17.78 33.26 -7.28
N PRO A 343 -16.66 33.99 -7.15
CA PRO A 343 -15.49 33.52 -6.42
C PRO A 343 -15.55 33.84 -4.94
N PHE A 344 -15.03 32.91 -4.15
CA PHE A 344 -14.84 33.01 -2.71
C PHE A 344 -13.40 32.70 -2.34
N ARG A 345 -12.88 33.45 -1.37
CA ARG A 345 -11.74 33.04 -0.57
C ARG A 345 -12.26 32.24 0.62
N TRP A 346 -11.98 30.94 0.65
CA TRP A 346 -12.61 30.04 1.61
C TRP A 346 -11.83 29.94 2.92
N LEU A 347 -10.78 29.11 2.97
CA LEU A 347 -9.99 28.87 4.18
C LEU A 347 -8.51 28.76 3.83
N GLY A 348 -7.64 29.44 4.57
CA GLY A 348 -6.19 29.34 4.35
C GLY A 348 -5.79 29.72 2.93
N ALA A 349 -5.31 28.74 2.16
CA ALA A 349 -4.87 28.82 0.76
C ALA A 349 -6.01 28.62 -0.26
N ASP A 350 -7.20 28.21 0.18
CA ASP A 350 -8.22 27.62 -0.69
C ASP A 350 -9.19 28.63 -1.28
N PHE A 351 -9.77 28.27 -2.42
CA PHE A 351 -10.81 29.03 -3.10
C PHE A 351 -12.05 28.17 -3.29
N LEU A 352 -13.21 28.83 -3.34
CA LEU A 352 -14.47 28.23 -3.73
C LEU A 352 -15.06 29.04 -4.88
N MET A 353 -15.62 28.38 -5.88
CA MET A 353 -16.29 29.02 -7.00
C MET A 353 -17.73 28.49 -7.07
N LEU A 354 -18.71 29.38 -7.00
CA LEU A 354 -20.10 29.04 -7.30
C LEU A 354 -20.38 29.29 -8.78
N ALA A 355 -20.84 28.28 -9.48
CA ALA A 355 -21.23 28.37 -10.88
C ALA A 355 -22.76 28.31 -11.01
N THR A 356 -23.37 29.38 -11.50
CA THR A 356 -24.84 29.48 -11.66
C THR A 356 -25.28 29.23 -13.10
N GLY A 357 -26.55 28.84 -13.28
CA GLY A 357 -27.14 28.64 -14.62
C GLY A 357 -26.66 27.37 -15.33
N ILE A 358 -26.25 26.33 -14.58
CA ILE A 358 -25.77 25.08 -15.16
C ILE A 358 -26.95 24.28 -15.73
N LYS A 359 -26.98 24.06 -17.05
CA LYS A 359 -28.04 23.26 -17.70
C LYS A 359 -27.64 21.82 -17.98
N ASN A 360 -26.35 21.55 -18.11
CA ASN A 360 -25.82 20.23 -18.45
C ASN A 360 -24.57 19.91 -17.61
N PRO A 361 -24.63 18.92 -16.71
CA PRO A 361 -23.51 18.55 -15.84
C PRO A 361 -22.25 18.13 -16.60
N LYS A 362 -22.39 17.49 -17.77
CA LYS A 362 -21.23 17.08 -18.60
C LYS A 362 -20.52 18.29 -19.21
N LEU A 363 -21.27 19.31 -19.65
CA LEU A 363 -20.67 20.55 -20.15
C LEU A 363 -20.02 21.34 -19.02
N PHE A 364 -20.65 21.39 -17.85
CA PHE A 364 -20.06 22.00 -16.66
C PHE A 364 -18.71 21.37 -16.29
N ARG A 365 -18.61 20.03 -16.25
CA ARG A 365 -17.33 19.35 -16.02
C ARG A 365 -16.24 19.80 -17.00
N ARG A 366 -16.57 19.96 -18.28
CA ARG A 366 -15.62 20.47 -19.30
C ARG A 366 -15.21 21.92 -19.08
N GLU A 367 -16.09 22.76 -18.53
CA GLU A 367 -15.74 24.13 -18.13
C GLU A 367 -14.80 24.12 -16.92
N VAL A 368 -15.06 23.28 -15.91
CA VAL A 368 -14.19 23.12 -14.73
C VAL A 368 -12.78 22.66 -15.13
N ILE A 369 -12.67 21.66 -16.03
CA ILE A 369 -11.38 21.22 -16.58
C ILE A 369 -10.64 22.37 -17.26
N ARG A 370 -11.34 23.18 -18.09
CA ARG A 370 -10.75 24.34 -18.76
C ARG A 370 -10.25 25.39 -17.77
N VAL A 371 -10.99 25.63 -16.69
CA VAL A 371 -10.58 26.53 -15.60
C VAL A 371 -9.29 26.04 -14.96
N ILE A 372 -9.22 24.76 -14.60
CA ILE A 372 -8.03 24.14 -13.98
C ILE A 372 -6.82 24.24 -14.89
N GLU A 373 -6.95 23.85 -16.15
CA GLU A 373 -5.83 23.91 -17.10
C GLU A 373 -5.30 25.34 -17.26
N ARG A 374 -6.17 26.35 -17.25
CA ARG A 374 -5.76 27.76 -17.34
C ARG A 374 -5.02 28.22 -16.10
N VAL A 375 -5.45 27.80 -14.91
CA VAL A 375 -4.78 28.12 -13.65
C VAL A 375 -3.40 27.45 -13.58
N GLN A 376 -3.32 26.17 -13.94
CA GLN A 376 -2.08 25.38 -13.90
C GLN A 376 -1.05 25.84 -14.96
N LYS A 377 -1.49 26.23 -16.16
CA LYS A 377 -0.60 26.72 -17.23
C LYS A 377 -0.04 28.12 -16.95
N TYR A 378 -0.58 28.84 -15.97
CA TYR A 378 -0.10 30.16 -15.64
C TYR A 378 1.18 30.07 -14.82
N VAL A 379 2.29 30.58 -15.38
CA VAL A 379 3.53 30.80 -14.65
C VAL A 379 3.57 32.27 -14.26
N GLY A 380 3.40 32.55 -12.97
CA GLY A 380 3.51 33.88 -12.40
C GLY A 380 4.90 34.15 -11.83
N GLU A 381 5.10 35.36 -11.33
CA GLU A 381 6.28 35.75 -10.56
C GLU A 381 5.80 36.29 -9.20
N VAL A 382 6.36 35.74 -8.12
CA VAL A 382 6.08 36.18 -6.74
C VAL A 382 7.42 36.56 -6.12
N GLU A 383 7.62 37.85 -5.84
CA GLU A 383 8.86 38.38 -5.26
C GLU A 383 10.14 37.98 -6.05
N GLY A 384 10.09 37.96 -7.39
CA GLY A 384 11.22 37.52 -8.22
C GLY A 384 11.27 36.02 -8.54
N ILE A 385 10.35 35.23 -7.96
CA ILE A 385 10.38 33.76 -8.06
C ILE A 385 9.32 33.29 -9.07
N PRO A 386 9.69 32.54 -10.12
CA PRO A 386 8.72 31.94 -11.02
C PRO A 386 7.92 30.86 -10.26
N VAL A 387 6.60 30.99 -10.26
CA VAL A 387 5.69 30.09 -9.57
C VAL A 387 4.62 29.56 -10.50
N SER A 388 4.32 28.26 -10.38
CA SER A 388 3.12 27.64 -10.94
C SER A 388 2.09 27.43 -9.83
N PHE A 389 0.82 27.29 -10.22
CA PHE A 389 -0.31 27.07 -9.30
C PHE A 389 -0.91 25.69 -9.52
N PRO A 390 -0.30 24.62 -8.99
CA PRO A 390 -0.93 23.31 -9.00
C PRO A 390 -2.15 23.32 -8.07
N VAL A 391 -3.24 22.74 -8.55
CA VAL A 391 -4.55 22.77 -7.86
C VAL A 391 -5.17 21.39 -7.78
N ALA A 392 -5.71 21.08 -6.60
CA ALA A 392 -6.66 19.99 -6.39
C ALA A 392 -8.08 20.57 -6.45
N VAL A 393 -8.95 19.94 -7.23
CA VAL A 393 -10.31 20.45 -7.43
C VAL A 393 -11.34 19.36 -7.22
N GLY A 394 -12.31 19.65 -6.37
CA GLY A 394 -13.51 18.86 -6.15
C GLY A 394 -14.76 19.67 -6.44
N TYR A 395 -15.83 19.02 -6.90
CA TYR A 395 -17.09 19.74 -7.13
C TYR A 395 -18.34 18.92 -6.84
N SER A 396 -19.42 19.63 -6.49
CA SER A 396 -20.77 19.11 -6.31
C SER A 396 -21.79 19.99 -7.05
N ILE A 397 -22.98 19.47 -7.34
CA ILE A 397 -24.00 20.14 -8.15
C ILE A 397 -25.38 20.03 -7.48
N SER A 398 -26.10 21.15 -7.40
CA SER A 398 -27.47 21.17 -6.89
C SER A 398 -28.44 20.34 -7.74
N GLY A 399 -29.50 19.80 -7.13
CA GLY A 399 -30.45 18.89 -7.78
C GLY A 399 -29.91 17.50 -8.16
N ILE A 400 -28.59 17.27 -8.04
CA ILE A 400 -27.94 15.96 -8.23
C ILE A 400 -27.40 15.43 -6.90
N ASP A 401 -26.58 16.24 -6.22
CA ASP A 401 -25.88 15.82 -5.00
C ASP A 401 -26.62 16.27 -3.72
N GLY A 402 -27.52 17.24 -3.84
CA GLY A 402 -28.33 17.82 -2.76
C GLY A 402 -28.71 19.27 -3.07
N ASP A 403 -29.49 19.92 -2.20
CA ASP A 403 -29.91 21.34 -2.40
C ASP A 403 -29.59 22.24 -1.21
N VAL A 404 -28.94 21.69 -0.18
CA VAL A 404 -28.51 22.45 1.01
C VAL A 404 -27.10 22.99 0.75
N PRO A 405 -26.87 24.33 0.81
CA PRO A 405 -25.55 24.92 0.56
C PRO A 405 -24.41 24.33 1.39
N ALA A 406 -24.67 24.06 2.67
CA ALA A 406 -23.68 23.52 3.60
C ALA A 406 -23.23 22.11 3.16
N ASP A 407 -24.19 21.25 2.81
CA ASP A 407 -23.93 19.89 2.34
C ASP A 407 -23.17 19.91 1.01
N LEU A 408 -23.61 20.73 0.05
CA LEU A 408 -22.96 20.84 -1.26
C LEU A 408 -21.50 21.30 -1.12
N LEU A 409 -21.23 22.26 -0.25
CA LEU A 409 -19.87 22.68 0.07
C LEU A 409 -19.04 21.54 0.69
N GLU A 410 -19.60 20.83 1.67
CA GLU A 410 -18.93 19.68 2.32
C GLU A 410 -18.61 18.60 1.29
N TYR A 411 -19.53 18.32 0.37
CA TYR A 411 -19.37 17.36 -0.71
C TYR A 411 -18.29 17.76 -1.71
N ALA A 412 -18.24 19.05 -2.09
CA ALA A 412 -17.19 19.57 -2.96
C ALA A 412 -15.81 19.53 -2.29
N SER A 413 -15.74 19.86 -0.98
CA SER A 413 -14.52 19.77 -0.18
C SER A 413 -14.06 18.32 0.01
N PHE A 414 -14.98 17.38 0.27
CA PHE A 414 -14.65 15.95 0.33
C PHE A 414 -14.06 15.45 -0.98
N ALA A 415 -14.68 15.79 -2.12
CA ALA A 415 -14.19 15.40 -3.43
C ALA A 415 -12.80 15.99 -3.74
N GLU A 416 -12.50 17.21 -3.28
CA GLU A 416 -11.19 17.83 -3.41
C GLU A 416 -10.15 17.12 -2.54
N HIS A 417 -10.51 16.76 -1.32
CA HIS A 417 -9.63 16.06 -0.40
C HIS A 417 -9.24 14.66 -0.92
N GLU A 418 -10.13 13.96 -1.65
CA GLU A 418 -9.79 12.71 -2.35
C GLU A 418 -8.68 12.92 -3.40
N VAL A 419 -8.65 14.10 -4.05
CA VAL A 419 -7.59 14.46 -5.00
C VAL A 419 -6.28 14.76 -4.27
N LEU A 420 -6.32 15.48 -3.13
CA LEU A 420 -5.13 15.76 -2.32
C LEU A 420 -4.45 14.48 -1.80
N ARG A 421 -5.22 13.43 -1.52
CA ARG A 421 -4.70 12.11 -1.11
C ARG A 421 -4.15 11.27 -2.28
N GLY A 422 -4.29 11.73 -3.52
CA GLY A 422 -3.90 10.96 -4.71
C GLY A 422 -4.86 9.80 -5.03
N GLU A 423 -6.03 9.73 -4.39
CA GLU A 423 -7.03 8.69 -4.62
C GLU A 423 -7.78 8.93 -5.94
N ARG A 424 -7.85 10.19 -6.39
CA ARG A 424 -8.60 10.64 -7.58
C ARG A 424 -7.88 11.74 -8.35
N GLU A 425 -8.27 11.88 -9.62
CA GLU A 425 -7.77 12.92 -10.50
C GLU A 425 -8.54 14.25 -10.34
N SER A 426 -7.84 15.35 -10.53
CA SER A 426 -8.42 16.71 -10.56
C SER A 426 -8.98 17.02 -11.97
N PRO A 427 -10.24 17.49 -12.13
CA PRO A 427 -11.27 17.67 -11.12
C PRO A 427 -12.04 16.37 -10.79
N ASN A 428 -12.33 16.18 -9.50
CA ASN A 428 -13.10 15.05 -9.01
C ASN A 428 -14.56 15.46 -8.71
N PRO A 429 -15.58 14.81 -9.32
CA PRO A 429 -16.96 14.97 -8.89
C PRO A 429 -17.20 14.29 -7.54
N PHE A 430 -18.09 14.88 -6.74
CA PHE A 430 -18.64 14.22 -5.56
C PHE A 430 -19.25 12.86 -5.91
N ASN A 431 -19.11 11.91 -4.98
CA ASN A 431 -19.75 10.62 -5.05
C ASN A 431 -20.30 10.24 -3.67
N ARG A 432 -21.60 9.96 -3.62
CA ARG A 432 -22.32 9.68 -2.37
C ARG A 432 -21.82 8.44 -1.66
N GLU A 433 -21.60 7.35 -2.38
CA GLU A 433 -21.18 6.06 -1.80
C GLU A 433 -19.81 6.18 -1.11
N ARG A 434 -18.86 6.89 -1.73
CA ARG A 434 -17.52 7.12 -1.17
C ARG A 434 -17.57 7.99 0.09
N TYR A 435 -18.36 9.05 0.08
CA TYR A 435 -18.54 9.90 1.24
C TYR A 435 -19.17 9.14 2.42
N ASP A 436 -20.22 8.35 2.17
CA ASP A 436 -20.87 7.57 3.21
C ASP A 436 -19.95 6.45 3.76
N GLU A 437 -19.08 5.85 2.94
CA GLU A 437 -18.04 4.92 3.42
C GLU A 437 -16.99 5.63 4.28
N ALA A 438 -16.47 6.78 3.86
CA ALA A 438 -15.49 7.54 4.63
C ALA A 438 -16.06 7.97 6.00
N LYS A 439 -17.34 8.36 6.04
CA LYS A 439 -18.04 8.68 7.29
C LYS A 439 -18.20 7.47 8.20
N ARG A 440 -18.54 6.30 7.63
CA ARG A 440 -18.59 5.02 8.37
C ARG A 440 -17.21 4.63 8.90
N ALA A 441 -16.15 4.76 8.11
CA ALA A 441 -14.77 4.51 8.53
C ALA A 441 -14.35 5.42 9.69
N SER A 442 -14.67 6.72 9.63
CA SER A 442 -14.41 7.66 10.71
C SER A 442 -15.11 7.24 12.02
N LEU A 443 -16.37 6.81 11.94
CA LEU A 443 -17.10 6.30 13.11
C LEU A 443 -16.47 4.99 13.64
N ARG A 444 -16.12 4.04 12.76
CA ARG A 444 -15.46 2.78 13.14
C ARG A 444 -14.18 3.02 13.93
N ARG A 445 -13.36 3.98 13.48
CA ARG A 445 -12.09 4.36 14.14
C ARG A 445 -12.25 4.76 15.61
N THR A 446 -13.41 5.25 16.02
CA THR A 446 -13.67 5.58 17.44
C THR A 446 -13.77 4.34 18.36
N PHE A 447 -14.00 3.15 17.80
CA PHE A 447 -14.18 1.90 18.55
C PHE A 447 -12.92 1.02 18.64
N ILE A 448 -11.84 1.35 17.92
CA ILE A 448 -10.62 0.53 17.84
C ILE A 448 -10.06 0.19 19.22
N LYS A 449 -9.97 1.21 20.09
CA LYS A 449 -9.43 1.01 21.43
C LYS A 449 -10.26 0.02 22.25
N ASP A 450 -11.59 0.11 22.20
CA ASP A 450 -12.48 -0.82 22.92
C ASP A 450 -12.36 -2.25 22.40
N ILE A 451 -12.24 -2.42 21.08
CA ILE A 451 -12.04 -3.73 20.43
C ILE A 451 -10.74 -4.39 20.89
N ILE A 452 -9.65 -3.62 20.95
CA ILE A 452 -8.33 -4.09 21.39
C ILE A 452 -8.34 -4.39 22.90
N ASP A 453 -8.86 -3.48 23.73
CA ASP A 453 -8.84 -3.60 25.19
C ASP A 453 -9.71 -4.76 25.68
N ARG A 454 -10.85 -5.02 25.03
CA ARG A 454 -11.76 -6.13 25.37
C ARG A 454 -11.48 -7.43 24.62
N ASN A 455 -10.40 -7.48 23.83
CA ASN A 455 -10.03 -8.62 23.00
C ASN A 455 -11.19 -9.17 22.15
N GLN A 456 -11.86 -8.31 21.38
CA GLN A 456 -12.98 -8.67 20.52
C GLN A 456 -12.52 -9.32 19.19
N LEU A 457 -11.68 -10.33 19.32
CA LEU A 457 -11.06 -11.08 18.24
C LEU A 457 -11.28 -12.57 18.48
N SER A 458 -11.53 -13.31 17.40
CA SER A 458 -11.58 -14.76 17.40
C SER A 458 -10.62 -15.31 16.34
N ILE A 459 -10.11 -16.51 16.55
CA ILE A 459 -9.17 -17.16 15.63
C ILE A 459 -9.86 -18.32 14.92
N VAL A 460 -9.66 -18.40 13.61
CA VAL A 460 -10.00 -19.56 12.79
C VAL A 460 -8.74 -20.09 12.11
N PHE A 461 -8.69 -21.38 11.86
CA PHE A 461 -7.55 -22.07 11.27
C PHE A 461 -7.91 -22.61 9.89
N GLN A 462 -6.98 -22.47 8.94
CA GLN A 462 -7.12 -23.03 7.60
C GLN A 462 -5.99 -24.03 7.32
N PRO A 463 -6.29 -25.26 6.87
CA PRO A 463 -5.28 -26.29 6.66
C PRO A 463 -4.41 -26.02 5.44
N ILE A 464 -3.11 -26.28 5.60
CA ILE A 464 -2.07 -26.26 4.56
C ILE A 464 -1.59 -27.69 4.36
N ILE A 465 -1.56 -28.17 3.12
CA ILE A 465 -1.20 -29.55 2.80
C ILE A 465 0.02 -29.64 1.91
N SER A 466 0.76 -30.75 2.02
CA SER A 466 1.79 -31.10 1.06
C SER A 466 1.17 -31.66 -0.22
N LEU A 467 1.48 -31.06 -1.35
CA LEU A 467 1.06 -31.59 -2.66
C LEU A 467 1.89 -32.80 -3.11
N LYS A 468 2.97 -33.12 -2.39
CA LYS A 468 3.80 -34.30 -2.65
C LYS A 468 3.23 -35.56 -2.01
N THR A 469 2.79 -35.47 -0.76
CA THR A 469 2.34 -36.63 0.03
C THR A 469 0.83 -36.63 0.29
N GLY A 470 0.18 -35.47 0.24
CA GLY A 470 -1.19 -35.27 0.69
C GLY A 470 -1.30 -35.06 2.20
N ASP A 471 -0.20 -35.08 2.95
CA ASP A 471 -0.22 -34.91 4.40
C ASP A 471 -0.47 -33.46 4.80
N LEU A 472 -1.09 -33.28 5.96
CA LEU A 472 -1.27 -31.97 6.60
C LEU A 472 0.10 -31.43 7.03
N TYR A 473 0.50 -30.30 6.45
CA TYR A 473 1.75 -29.62 6.80
C TYR A 473 1.57 -28.66 7.98
N GLY A 474 0.45 -27.95 8.01
CA GLY A 474 0.21 -26.90 8.99
C GLY A 474 -1.16 -26.26 8.91
N PHE A 475 -1.34 -25.19 9.67
CA PHE A 475 -2.53 -24.34 9.65
C PHE A 475 -2.14 -22.87 9.61
N GLU A 476 -2.84 -22.06 8.82
CA GLU A 476 -2.80 -20.61 8.94
C GLU A 476 -3.82 -20.13 9.98
N ALA A 477 -3.36 -19.31 10.93
CA ALA A 477 -4.22 -18.69 11.94
C ALA A 477 -4.72 -17.33 11.47
N LEU A 478 -6.03 -17.24 11.25
CA LEU A 478 -6.68 -16.07 10.71
C LEU A 478 -7.52 -15.39 11.79
N SER A 479 -7.22 -14.12 12.08
CA SER A 479 -7.98 -13.31 13.01
C SER A 479 -9.33 -12.88 12.41
N ARG A 480 -10.39 -12.85 13.23
CA ARG A 480 -11.74 -12.44 12.86
C ARG A 480 -12.30 -11.49 13.92
N PRO A 481 -12.70 -10.26 13.57
CA PRO A 481 -13.34 -9.36 14.51
C PRO A 481 -14.68 -9.96 14.96
N THR A 482 -14.97 -9.90 16.27
CA THR A 482 -16.28 -10.31 16.79
C THR A 482 -17.27 -9.15 16.85
N ASN A 483 -16.78 -7.92 16.69
CA ASN A 483 -17.61 -6.72 16.68
C ASN A 483 -18.26 -6.54 15.29
N PRO A 484 -19.60 -6.46 15.18
CA PRO A 484 -20.31 -6.40 13.91
C PRO A 484 -20.06 -5.10 13.12
N ILE A 485 -19.43 -4.09 13.72
CA ILE A 485 -19.09 -2.85 13.04
C ILE A 485 -17.99 -3.05 11.98
N TYR A 486 -17.18 -4.11 12.11
CA TYR A 486 -16.16 -4.52 11.15
C TYR A 486 -16.63 -5.75 10.40
N LYS A 487 -16.57 -5.71 9.07
CA LYS A 487 -16.97 -6.86 8.24
C LYS A 487 -15.89 -7.94 8.19
N ASN A 488 -14.63 -7.51 8.22
CA ASN A 488 -13.47 -8.37 8.08
C ASN A 488 -12.28 -7.78 8.86
N ILE A 489 -11.18 -8.52 8.92
CA ILE A 489 -10.01 -8.12 9.71
C ILE A 489 -9.22 -7.00 9.01
N GLU A 490 -9.28 -6.93 7.68
CA GLU A 490 -8.60 -5.94 6.86
C GLU A 490 -9.11 -4.53 7.13
N GLU A 491 -10.43 -4.34 7.28
CA GLU A 491 -11.02 -3.06 7.69
C GLU A 491 -10.51 -2.62 9.07
N LEU A 492 -10.39 -3.57 10.02
CA LEU A 492 -9.88 -3.29 11.37
C LEU A 492 -8.39 -2.94 11.37
N ILE A 493 -7.58 -3.66 10.58
CA ILE A 493 -6.16 -3.40 10.39
C ILE A 493 -5.96 -2.00 9.80
N HIS A 494 -6.63 -1.67 8.70
CA HIS A 494 -6.51 -0.37 8.04
C HIS A 494 -6.92 0.79 8.96
N ASP A 495 -8.00 0.63 9.72
CA ASP A 495 -8.44 1.64 10.68
C ASP A 495 -7.47 1.74 11.88
N ALA A 496 -6.86 0.62 12.33
CA ALA A 496 -5.83 0.61 13.36
C ALA A 496 -4.53 1.28 12.91
N GLU A 497 -4.11 1.11 11.66
CA GLU A 497 -2.98 1.82 11.05
C GLU A 497 -3.25 3.33 11.00
N ALA A 498 -4.42 3.72 10.47
CA ALA A 498 -4.83 5.13 10.36
C ALA A 498 -4.92 5.86 11.71
N THR A 499 -5.04 5.13 12.82
CA THR A 499 -5.13 5.69 14.18
C THR A 499 -3.89 5.43 15.03
N GLY A 500 -2.86 4.77 14.50
CA GLY A 500 -1.63 4.44 15.24
C GLY A 500 -1.77 3.33 16.29
N HIS A 501 -2.82 2.52 16.24
CA HIS A 501 -3.07 1.40 17.18
C HIS A 501 -2.67 0.02 16.63
N TYR A 502 -2.18 -0.04 15.39
CA TYR A 502 -1.85 -1.29 14.72
C TYR A 502 -0.87 -2.17 15.52
N THR A 503 0.13 -1.57 16.14
CA THR A 503 1.13 -2.28 16.97
C THR A 503 0.48 -3.12 18.09
N ILE A 504 -0.49 -2.53 18.79
CA ILE A 504 -1.17 -3.20 19.90
C ILE A 504 -2.12 -4.28 19.38
N LEU A 505 -2.78 -4.02 18.24
CA LEU A 505 -3.67 -4.95 17.57
C LEU A 505 -2.90 -6.20 17.10
N GLU A 506 -1.78 -6.02 16.40
CA GLU A 506 -0.95 -7.11 15.89
C GLU A 506 -0.46 -8.01 17.02
N LYS A 507 0.10 -7.43 18.09
CA LYS A 507 0.51 -8.19 19.28
C LYS A 507 -0.66 -9.04 19.79
N ARG A 508 -1.86 -8.45 19.91
CA ARG A 508 -3.05 -9.19 20.35
C ARG A 508 -3.41 -10.33 19.40
N MET A 509 -3.36 -10.12 18.09
CA MET A 509 -3.63 -11.16 17.07
C MET A 509 -2.66 -12.33 17.19
N VAL A 510 -1.36 -12.06 17.34
CA VAL A 510 -0.31 -13.08 17.45
C VAL A 510 -0.50 -13.94 18.71
N TYR A 511 -0.64 -13.32 19.89
CA TYR A 511 -0.82 -14.08 21.14
C TYR A 511 -2.14 -14.87 21.14
N ASN A 512 -3.23 -14.30 20.61
CA ASN A 512 -4.49 -15.03 20.48
C ASN A 512 -4.35 -16.26 19.57
N ALA A 513 -3.60 -16.17 18.46
CA ALA A 513 -3.36 -17.30 17.57
C ALA A 513 -2.59 -18.42 18.27
N LEU A 514 -1.52 -18.07 18.98
CA LEU A 514 -0.70 -19.01 19.77
C LEU A 514 -1.50 -19.70 20.87
N ASP A 515 -2.24 -18.92 21.67
CA ASP A 515 -3.08 -19.44 22.76
C ASP A 515 -4.21 -20.32 22.22
N ALA A 516 -4.88 -19.90 21.14
CA ALA A 516 -5.96 -20.67 20.54
C ALA A 516 -5.46 -22.01 19.98
N TYR A 517 -4.26 -22.08 19.41
CA TYR A 517 -3.68 -23.33 18.91
C TYR A 517 -3.31 -24.28 20.06
N MET A 518 -2.65 -23.76 21.10
CA MET A 518 -2.22 -24.53 22.27
C MET A 518 -3.38 -25.21 23.01
N MET A 519 -4.58 -24.62 22.99
CA MET A 519 -5.75 -25.15 23.71
C MET A 519 -6.57 -26.22 22.94
N ARG A 520 -6.29 -26.49 21.67
CA ARG A 520 -7.21 -27.24 20.78
C ARG A 520 -7.00 -28.76 20.79
N ASP A 521 -5.82 -29.27 20.44
CA ASP A 521 -5.58 -30.71 20.33
C ASP A 521 -4.09 -31.07 20.21
N ASP A 522 -3.59 -31.94 21.10
CA ASP A 522 -2.20 -32.41 21.11
C ASP A 522 -1.81 -33.23 19.86
N ARG A 523 -2.77 -33.78 19.12
CA ARG A 523 -2.50 -34.56 17.90
C ARG A 523 -1.89 -33.72 16.77
N PHE A 524 -2.04 -32.40 16.84
CA PHE A 524 -1.49 -31.48 15.85
C PHE A 524 -0.18 -30.80 16.29
N ARG A 525 0.46 -31.30 17.33
CA ARG A 525 1.68 -30.70 17.92
C ARG A 525 2.84 -30.56 16.94
N ASP A 526 2.99 -31.53 16.03
CA ASP A 526 4.12 -31.57 15.09
C ASP A 526 3.88 -30.73 13.83
N GLN A 527 2.66 -30.22 13.62
CA GLN A 527 2.29 -29.38 12.48
C GLN A 527 2.71 -27.93 12.68
N TYR A 528 2.93 -27.23 11.57
CA TYR A 528 3.31 -25.82 11.59
C TYR A 528 2.08 -24.91 11.78
N LEU A 529 2.21 -23.89 12.62
CA LEU A 529 1.27 -22.80 12.77
C LEU A 529 1.82 -21.57 12.04
N PHE A 530 1.11 -21.12 11.02
CA PHE A 530 1.44 -19.91 10.28
C PHE A 530 0.69 -18.73 10.88
N ILE A 531 1.41 -17.63 11.13
CA ILE A 531 0.90 -16.43 11.80
C ILE A 531 1.35 -15.19 11.02
N ASN A 532 0.39 -14.34 10.66
CA ASN A 532 0.65 -13.15 9.87
C ASN A 532 1.22 -12.06 10.79
N THR A 533 2.33 -11.45 10.37
CA THR A 533 2.98 -10.34 11.07
C THR A 533 3.35 -9.25 10.09
N ALA A 534 3.32 -8.03 10.59
CA ALA A 534 3.56 -6.84 9.80
C ALA A 534 5.03 -6.68 9.44
N PRO A 535 5.31 -6.01 8.32
CA PRO A 535 6.67 -5.65 7.95
C PRO A 535 7.20 -4.42 8.70
N PHE A 536 6.42 -3.79 9.59
CA PHE A 536 6.85 -2.68 10.46
C PHE A 536 7.08 -3.15 11.91
N ALA A 537 7.99 -2.50 12.63
CA ALA A 537 8.66 -3.05 13.82
C ALA A 537 7.75 -2.98 15.05
N THR A 538 6.73 -3.83 15.07
CA THR A 538 5.78 -3.91 16.16
C THR A 538 6.24 -4.85 17.27
N LEU A 539 6.69 -6.05 16.90
CA LEU A 539 7.19 -7.04 17.85
C LEU A 539 8.68 -6.79 18.08
N GLU A 540 9.01 -6.44 19.31
CA GLU A 540 10.41 -6.26 19.72
C GLU A 540 11.09 -7.63 19.89
N GLU A 541 12.43 -7.67 19.91
CA GLU A 541 13.19 -8.90 20.15
C GLU A 541 12.74 -9.60 21.46
N GLN A 542 12.31 -8.82 22.46
CA GLN A 542 11.79 -9.34 23.71
C GLN A 542 10.47 -10.12 23.53
N ASP A 543 9.61 -9.71 22.61
CA ASP A 543 8.36 -10.42 22.29
C ASP A 543 8.64 -11.75 21.58
N TYR A 544 9.60 -11.79 20.64
CA TYR A 544 10.00 -13.04 20.00
C TYR A 544 10.64 -14.03 20.98
N ASN A 545 11.47 -13.55 21.91
CA ASN A 545 12.03 -14.38 22.96
C ASN A 545 10.94 -14.94 23.88
N ASP A 546 9.96 -14.11 24.24
CA ASP A 546 8.84 -14.53 25.06
C ASP A 546 7.96 -15.59 24.35
N ILE A 547 7.67 -15.38 23.07
CA ILE A 547 6.94 -16.35 22.24
C ILE A 547 7.71 -17.67 22.16
N ARG A 548 9.03 -17.63 21.94
CA ARG A 548 9.87 -18.82 21.91
C ARG A 548 9.77 -19.59 23.23
N ASP A 549 10.01 -18.90 24.34
CA ASP A 549 10.14 -19.53 25.66
C ASP A 549 8.82 -20.14 26.14
N ARG A 550 7.68 -19.57 25.74
CA ARG A 550 6.34 -20.06 26.12
C ARG A 550 5.76 -21.09 25.15
N TYR A 551 5.97 -20.97 23.84
CA TYR A 551 5.20 -21.71 22.84
C TYR A 551 6.01 -22.66 21.97
N PHE A 552 7.28 -22.41 21.67
CA PHE A 552 8.02 -23.23 20.69
C PHE A 552 8.33 -24.64 21.18
N GLY A 553 8.24 -24.89 22.50
CA GLY A 553 8.26 -26.26 23.05
C GLY A 553 6.99 -27.07 22.78
N HIS A 554 5.92 -26.42 22.29
CA HIS A 554 4.59 -27.01 22.11
C HIS A 554 4.08 -26.96 20.66
N MET A 555 4.75 -26.22 19.77
CA MET A 555 4.34 -26.10 18.37
C MET A 555 5.48 -25.57 17.50
N ASN A 556 5.42 -25.87 16.20
CA ASN A 556 6.29 -25.25 15.21
C ASN A 556 5.63 -23.99 14.65
N VAL A 557 6.34 -22.85 14.61
CA VAL A 557 5.77 -21.56 14.16
C VAL A 557 6.43 -21.08 12.87
N VAL A 558 5.61 -20.54 11.97
CA VAL A 558 6.01 -19.81 10.77
C VAL A 558 5.44 -18.40 10.85
N PHE A 559 6.29 -17.39 10.75
CA PHE A 559 5.84 -16.00 10.63
C PHE A 559 5.73 -15.61 9.16
N GLU A 560 4.60 -15.03 8.78
CA GLU A 560 4.33 -14.57 7.41
C GLU A 560 4.43 -13.05 7.33
N VAL A 561 5.16 -12.52 6.34
CA VAL A 561 5.32 -11.08 6.13
C VAL A 561 4.85 -10.68 4.74
N VAL A 562 4.00 -9.66 4.67
CA VAL A 562 3.38 -9.15 3.44
C VAL A 562 4.27 -8.10 2.76
N GLU A 563 4.48 -8.17 1.44
CA GLU A 563 5.38 -7.28 0.68
C GLU A 563 4.92 -5.80 0.53
N ARG A 564 3.71 -5.43 1.00
CA ARG A 564 2.96 -4.24 0.54
C ARG A 564 3.58 -2.84 0.73
N ASN A 565 4.78 -2.69 1.29
CA ASN A 565 5.45 -1.39 1.40
C ASN A 565 6.89 -1.45 0.86
N ARG A 566 7.38 -0.34 0.29
CA ARG A 566 8.81 -0.14 -0.07
C ARG A 566 9.66 -0.34 1.18
N MET A 567 10.07 -1.57 1.43
CA MET A 567 10.85 -1.92 2.60
C MET A 567 12.33 -1.75 2.34
N ASP A 568 13.04 -1.34 3.40
CA ASP A 568 14.49 -1.37 3.45
C ASP A 568 14.96 -2.83 3.60
N PRO A 569 15.76 -3.37 2.65
CA PRO A 569 16.32 -4.71 2.74
C PRO A 569 17.09 -5.01 4.05
N GLU A 570 17.63 -3.98 4.71
CA GLU A 570 18.34 -4.15 6.00
C GLU A 570 17.39 -4.49 7.15
N GLU A 571 16.22 -3.84 7.19
CA GLU A 571 15.25 -4.01 8.28
C GLU A 571 14.60 -5.40 8.26
N ILE A 572 14.30 -5.91 7.07
CA ILE A 572 13.74 -7.26 6.95
C ILE A 572 14.79 -8.33 7.29
N ASN A 573 16.06 -8.13 6.88
CA ASN A 573 17.15 -9.05 7.24
C ASN A 573 17.38 -9.11 8.75
N LEU A 574 17.31 -7.97 9.44
CA LEU A 574 17.37 -7.92 10.89
C LEU A 574 16.26 -8.75 11.53
N ARG A 575 15.02 -8.65 11.03
CA ARG A 575 13.88 -9.41 11.57
C ARG A 575 13.95 -10.89 11.27
N LYS A 576 14.36 -11.26 10.06
CA LYS A 576 14.67 -12.65 9.75
C LYS A 576 15.68 -13.20 10.76
N SER A 577 16.73 -12.44 11.07
CA SER A 577 17.72 -12.87 12.06
C SER A 577 17.11 -13.09 13.45
N ILE A 578 16.14 -12.27 13.86
CA ILE A 578 15.42 -12.40 15.14
C ILE A 578 14.49 -13.63 15.13
N VAL A 579 13.71 -13.82 14.06
CA VAL A 579 12.81 -14.96 13.88
C VAL A 579 13.57 -16.29 13.83
N VAL A 580 14.68 -16.33 13.08
CA VAL A 580 15.54 -17.51 12.96
C VAL A 580 16.25 -17.80 14.29
N LYS A 581 16.74 -16.78 15.01
CA LYS A 581 17.29 -16.95 16.37
C LYS A 581 16.25 -17.47 17.36
N ALA A 582 14.98 -17.12 17.19
CA ALA A 582 13.90 -17.65 18.00
C ALA A 582 13.61 -19.13 17.69
N GLY A 583 13.98 -19.63 16.49
CA GLY A 583 13.74 -21.01 16.06
C GLY A 583 12.47 -21.20 15.21
N ALA A 584 11.86 -20.11 14.73
CA ALA A 584 10.72 -20.15 13.82
C ALA A 584 11.16 -20.06 12.35
N LYS A 585 10.30 -20.53 11.45
CA LYS A 585 10.47 -20.33 10.01
C LYS A 585 9.89 -18.99 9.56
N PHE A 586 10.33 -18.54 8.39
CA PHE A 586 9.92 -17.29 7.79
C PHE A 586 9.28 -17.51 6.41
N ALA A 587 8.08 -16.98 6.21
CA ALA A 587 7.36 -17.01 4.94
C ALA A 587 7.14 -15.60 4.37
N LEU A 588 7.29 -15.47 3.05
CA LEU A 588 6.94 -14.26 2.31
C LEU A 588 5.53 -14.42 1.73
N ASP A 589 4.63 -13.49 2.04
CA ASP A 589 3.21 -13.53 1.69
C ASP A 589 2.87 -12.60 0.50
N ASP A 590 1.74 -12.85 -0.18
CA ASP A 590 1.23 -12.09 -1.35
C ASP A 590 2.20 -12.00 -2.57
N PHE A 591 3.06 -13.00 -2.79
CA PHE A 591 4.02 -12.91 -3.90
C PHE A 591 3.32 -13.02 -5.27
N GLY A 592 3.46 -11.96 -6.10
CA GLY A 592 2.94 -11.90 -7.47
C GLY A 592 1.86 -10.84 -7.70
N SER A 593 1.41 -10.12 -6.67
CA SER A 593 0.34 -9.11 -6.77
C SER A 593 0.83 -7.76 -7.35
N GLY A 594 1.24 -7.73 -8.62
CA GLY A 594 1.50 -6.50 -9.40
C GLY A 594 2.65 -5.57 -8.96
N TYR A 595 3.09 -5.64 -7.71
CA TYR A 595 4.14 -4.83 -7.08
C TYR A 595 5.34 -5.67 -6.61
N SER A 596 5.27 -7.00 -6.73
CA SER A 596 6.30 -7.90 -6.22
C SER A 596 7.61 -7.78 -7.01
N ASN A 597 8.66 -7.32 -6.35
CA ASN A 597 9.94 -7.05 -6.98
C ASN A 597 10.87 -8.24 -6.69
N HIS A 598 11.40 -8.89 -7.73
CA HIS A 598 12.38 -9.99 -7.59
C HIS A 598 13.57 -9.63 -6.67
N LEU A 599 13.83 -8.33 -6.47
CA LEU A 599 14.79 -7.78 -5.52
C LEU A 599 14.49 -8.11 -4.05
N ALA A 600 13.21 -8.10 -3.63
CA ALA A 600 12.83 -8.51 -2.27
C ALA A 600 13.14 -9.98 -2.05
N LEU A 601 12.81 -10.84 -3.02
CA LEU A 601 13.10 -12.26 -2.95
C LEU A 601 14.62 -12.56 -2.90
N LEU A 602 15.43 -11.78 -3.63
CA LEU A 602 16.89 -11.88 -3.63
C LEU A 602 17.53 -11.51 -2.28
N ALA A 603 16.94 -10.57 -1.54
CA ALA A 603 17.48 -10.07 -0.28
C ALA A 603 17.07 -10.92 0.93
N LEU A 604 15.93 -11.62 0.86
CA LEU A 604 15.25 -12.20 2.02
C LEU A 604 15.53 -13.68 2.25
N GLU A 605 15.80 -14.46 1.19
CA GLU A 605 15.98 -15.92 1.26
C GLU A 605 14.97 -16.62 2.21
N PRO A 606 13.64 -16.48 2.00
CA PRO A 606 12.63 -17.03 2.90
C PRO A 606 12.60 -18.56 2.86
N ASP A 607 12.10 -19.20 3.92
CA ASP A 607 11.87 -20.65 3.94
C ASP A 607 10.71 -21.04 3.01
N ILE A 608 9.68 -20.19 2.95
CA ILE A 608 8.45 -20.39 2.18
C ILE A 608 8.07 -19.11 1.43
N ILE A 609 7.65 -19.23 0.17
CA ILE A 609 6.99 -18.16 -0.59
C ILE A 609 5.55 -18.58 -0.80
N LYS A 610 4.61 -17.74 -0.37
CA LYS A 610 3.20 -17.91 -0.63
C LYS A 610 2.83 -17.13 -1.88
N ILE A 611 2.25 -17.83 -2.85
CA ILE A 611 1.86 -17.30 -4.15
C ILE A 611 0.44 -16.80 -4.04
N ASP A 612 0.26 -15.52 -4.36
CA ASP A 612 -1.01 -14.84 -4.25
C ASP A 612 -2.12 -15.53 -5.09
N ARG A 613 -3.34 -15.45 -4.57
CA ARG A 613 -4.53 -16.03 -5.19
C ARG A 613 -4.75 -15.52 -6.61
N GLU A 614 -4.39 -14.28 -6.95
CA GLU A 614 -4.56 -13.74 -8.31
C GLU A 614 -3.80 -14.58 -9.35
N LEU A 615 -2.63 -15.11 -9.00
CA LEU A 615 -1.85 -15.98 -9.89
C LEU A 615 -2.40 -17.41 -9.94
N ILE A 616 -3.00 -17.91 -8.86
CA ILE A 616 -3.57 -19.26 -8.79
C ILE A 616 -4.96 -19.33 -9.43
N SER A 617 -5.78 -18.30 -9.28
CA SER A 617 -7.16 -18.25 -9.76
C SER A 617 -7.19 -18.41 -11.29
N GLY A 618 -7.88 -19.45 -11.76
CA GLY A 618 -8.00 -19.77 -13.18
C GLY A 618 -6.71 -20.30 -13.83
N VAL A 619 -5.70 -20.68 -13.04
CA VAL A 619 -4.44 -21.24 -13.55
C VAL A 619 -4.64 -22.52 -14.36
N GLY A 620 -5.73 -23.26 -14.12
CA GLY A 620 -6.06 -24.44 -14.91
C GLY A 620 -6.30 -24.15 -16.40
N THR A 621 -6.72 -22.94 -16.76
CA THR A 621 -7.03 -22.56 -18.16
C THR A 621 -6.09 -21.50 -18.74
N ASP A 622 -5.37 -20.76 -17.89
CA ASP A 622 -4.48 -19.68 -18.32
C ASP A 622 -3.01 -20.14 -18.36
N LEU A 623 -2.53 -20.42 -19.58
CA LEU A 623 -1.16 -20.86 -19.83
C LEU A 623 -0.10 -19.83 -19.44
N ARG A 624 -0.41 -18.53 -19.46
CA ARG A 624 0.55 -17.49 -19.06
C ARG A 624 0.81 -17.56 -17.56
N LYS A 625 -0.24 -17.76 -16.77
CA LYS A 625 -0.15 -17.96 -15.32
C LYS A 625 0.61 -19.25 -14.97
N GLN A 626 0.39 -20.32 -15.72
CA GLN A 626 1.15 -21.58 -15.55
C GLN A 626 2.66 -21.38 -15.77
N HIS A 627 3.04 -20.72 -16.86
CA HIS A 627 4.46 -20.42 -17.14
C HIS A 627 5.09 -19.54 -16.05
N MET A 628 4.39 -18.49 -15.62
CA MET A 628 4.87 -17.61 -14.55
C MET A 628 5.07 -18.39 -13.23
N LEU A 629 4.14 -19.29 -12.89
CA LEU A 629 4.25 -20.16 -11.72
C LEU A 629 5.46 -21.12 -11.84
N GLU A 630 5.73 -21.67 -13.02
CA GLU A 630 6.91 -22.52 -13.28
C GLU A 630 8.24 -21.79 -13.07
N ASP A 631 8.34 -20.56 -13.53
CA ASP A 631 9.54 -19.73 -13.34
C ASP A 631 9.78 -19.47 -11.85
N ILE A 632 8.72 -19.15 -11.10
CA ILE A 632 8.80 -18.92 -9.65
C ILE A 632 9.25 -20.18 -8.90
N ILE A 633 8.67 -21.34 -9.23
CA ILE A 633 9.06 -22.62 -8.61
C ILE A 633 10.51 -22.98 -8.93
N SER A 634 10.93 -22.78 -10.17
CA SER A 634 12.30 -23.07 -10.60
C SER A 634 13.31 -22.20 -9.84
N TYR A 635 12.99 -20.91 -9.68
CA TYR A 635 13.77 -19.99 -8.86
C TYR A 635 13.82 -20.42 -7.39
N ALA A 636 12.66 -20.70 -6.78
CA ALA A 636 12.55 -21.07 -5.38
C ALA A 636 13.36 -22.34 -5.06
N ARG A 637 13.27 -23.36 -5.93
CA ARG A 637 14.06 -24.60 -5.81
C ARG A 637 15.56 -24.36 -5.81
N TYR A 638 16.07 -23.50 -6.69
CA TYR A 638 17.50 -23.19 -6.75
C TYR A 638 18.01 -22.57 -5.44
N ARG A 639 17.14 -21.86 -4.72
CA ARG A 639 17.46 -21.20 -3.45
C ARG A 639 17.13 -22.03 -2.20
N GLY A 640 16.58 -23.24 -2.37
CA GLY A 640 16.14 -24.08 -1.25
C GLY A 640 14.83 -23.62 -0.58
N THR A 641 14.13 -22.66 -1.18
CA THR A 641 12.85 -22.13 -0.70
C THR A 641 11.69 -22.99 -1.20
N ARG A 642 10.66 -23.16 -0.36
CA ARG A 642 9.43 -23.89 -0.71
C ARG A 642 8.35 -22.95 -1.24
N VAL A 643 7.49 -23.45 -2.11
CA VAL A 643 6.37 -22.67 -2.67
C VAL A 643 5.04 -23.16 -2.12
N LEU A 644 4.22 -22.24 -1.63
CA LEU A 644 2.85 -22.48 -1.17
C LEU A 644 1.88 -21.74 -2.10
N ALA A 645 0.93 -22.45 -2.70
CA ALA A 645 -0.13 -21.84 -3.53
C ALA A 645 -1.35 -21.50 -2.68
N GLU A 646 -1.79 -20.24 -2.74
CA GLU A 646 -2.97 -19.76 -2.00
C GLU A 646 -4.23 -19.70 -2.86
N GLY A 647 -5.38 -19.70 -2.17
CA GLY A 647 -6.66 -19.45 -2.82
C GLY A 647 -7.08 -20.54 -3.80
N VAL A 648 -6.68 -21.79 -3.58
CA VAL A 648 -7.10 -22.93 -4.41
C VAL A 648 -8.59 -23.23 -4.19
N GLU A 649 -9.43 -22.97 -5.18
CA GLU A 649 -10.89 -23.07 -5.06
C GLU A 649 -11.50 -24.18 -5.91
N THR A 650 -10.80 -24.62 -6.95
CA THR A 650 -11.29 -25.62 -7.90
C THR A 650 -10.40 -26.86 -7.99
N LYS A 651 -10.98 -27.96 -8.48
CA LYS A 651 -10.25 -29.21 -8.74
C LYS A 651 -9.18 -28.99 -9.81
N GLU A 652 -9.51 -28.26 -10.86
CA GLU A 652 -8.65 -27.98 -12.01
C GLU A 652 -7.41 -27.16 -11.61
N GLU A 653 -7.58 -26.18 -10.71
CA GLU A 653 -6.46 -25.44 -10.10
C GLU A 653 -5.55 -26.39 -9.31
N LEU A 654 -6.11 -27.22 -8.41
CA LEU A 654 -5.35 -28.17 -7.61
C LEU A 654 -4.56 -29.16 -8.48
N GLU A 655 -5.18 -29.74 -9.50
CA GLU A 655 -4.51 -30.64 -10.45
C GLU A 655 -3.33 -29.95 -11.16
N THR A 656 -3.51 -28.68 -11.53
CA THR A 656 -2.50 -27.90 -12.26
C THR A 656 -1.32 -27.55 -11.38
N ILE A 657 -1.54 -26.97 -10.19
CA ILE A 657 -0.45 -26.66 -9.26
C ILE A 657 0.26 -27.92 -8.77
N CYS A 658 -0.48 -29.03 -8.62
CA CYS A 658 0.10 -30.33 -8.37
C CYS A 658 1.07 -30.66 -9.49
N ARG A 659 0.63 -30.67 -10.77
CA ARG A 659 1.40 -31.00 -11.99
C ARG A 659 2.63 -30.10 -12.22
N VAL A 660 2.48 -28.81 -12.03
CA VAL A 660 3.56 -27.82 -12.14
C VAL A 660 4.62 -28.08 -11.05
N GLY A 661 4.20 -28.54 -9.88
CA GLY A 661 5.10 -29.02 -8.82
C GLY A 661 5.33 -28.02 -7.70
N VAL A 662 4.27 -27.31 -7.32
CA VAL A 662 4.21 -26.53 -6.07
C VAL A 662 4.36 -27.48 -4.87
N ASP A 663 4.98 -27.03 -3.77
CA ASP A 663 5.25 -27.87 -2.59
C ASP A 663 4.04 -27.99 -1.67
N TYR A 664 3.40 -26.86 -1.37
CA TYR A 664 2.27 -26.74 -0.44
C TYR A 664 1.08 -26.03 -1.07
N ALA A 665 -0.12 -26.28 -0.55
CA ALA A 665 -1.31 -25.55 -1.00
C ALA A 665 -2.28 -25.28 0.12
N GLN A 666 -3.04 -24.20 -0.08
CA GLN A 666 -4.12 -23.75 0.79
C GLN A 666 -5.25 -23.15 -0.04
N GLY A 667 -6.49 -23.36 0.40
CA GLY A 667 -7.66 -22.81 -0.28
C GLY A 667 -8.95 -23.52 0.10
N TYR A 668 -10.09 -23.01 -0.39
CA TYR A 668 -11.40 -23.54 -0.01
C TYR A 668 -11.67 -24.96 -0.52
N PHE A 669 -11.03 -25.37 -1.62
CA PHE A 669 -11.12 -26.75 -2.10
C PHE A 669 -10.42 -27.73 -1.13
N ILE A 670 -9.34 -27.29 -0.50
CA ILE A 670 -8.56 -28.05 0.48
C ILE A 670 -9.26 -28.06 1.84
N GLY A 671 -9.68 -26.89 2.32
CA GLY A 671 -10.39 -26.73 3.58
C GLY A 671 -10.70 -25.26 3.85
N LYS A 672 -11.92 -24.97 4.28
CA LYS A 672 -12.32 -23.61 4.68
C LYS A 672 -11.79 -23.27 6.07
N PRO A 673 -11.49 -21.99 6.36
CA PRO A 673 -11.16 -21.54 7.71
C PRO A 673 -12.27 -21.91 8.69
N LYS A 674 -11.92 -22.57 9.79
CA LYS A 674 -12.85 -22.99 10.85
C LYS A 674 -12.23 -22.77 12.22
N SER A 675 -13.05 -22.58 13.24
CA SER A 675 -12.53 -22.48 14.60
C SER A 675 -11.82 -23.78 15.03
N GLU A 676 -12.35 -24.94 14.67
CA GLU A 676 -11.76 -26.25 14.97
C GLU A 676 -10.64 -26.64 14.00
N LEU A 677 -9.57 -27.27 14.52
CA LEU A 677 -8.49 -27.85 13.72
C LEU A 677 -9.03 -29.08 12.97
N SER A 678 -9.08 -29.00 11.65
CA SER A 678 -9.51 -30.11 10.79
C SER A 678 -8.58 -30.28 9.61
N GLY A 679 -8.25 -31.53 9.27
CA GLY A 679 -7.45 -31.86 8.09
C GLY A 679 -8.14 -31.53 6.75
N PRO A 680 -7.47 -31.81 5.63
CA PRO A 680 -7.99 -31.53 4.29
C PRO A 680 -9.25 -32.35 3.95
N THR A 681 -10.00 -31.89 2.95
CA THR A 681 -11.13 -32.63 2.37
C THR A 681 -10.66 -33.90 1.66
N GLU A 682 -11.47 -34.97 1.69
CA GLU A 682 -11.13 -36.23 1.00
C GLU A 682 -11.03 -36.02 -0.53
N GLN A 683 -11.82 -35.10 -1.09
CA GLN A 683 -11.77 -34.75 -2.51
C GLN A 683 -10.40 -34.17 -2.92
N ALA A 684 -9.80 -33.32 -2.09
CA ALA A 684 -8.46 -32.81 -2.35
C ALA A 684 -7.39 -33.92 -2.29
N LEU A 685 -7.53 -34.86 -1.34
CA LEU A 685 -6.63 -36.00 -1.21
C LEU A 685 -6.73 -36.95 -2.40
N GLU A 686 -7.94 -37.21 -2.92
CA GLU A 686 -8.14 -38.03 -4.11
C GLU A 686 -7.43 -37.43 -5.34
N VAL A 687 -7.54 -36.12 -5.55
CA VAL A 687 -6.87 -35.41 -6.65
C VAL A 687 -5.36 -35.53 -6.54
N ILE A 688 -4.79 -35.26 -5.35
CA ILE A 688 -3.33 -35.35 -5.13
C ILE A 688 -2.85 -36.78 -5.36
N ARG A 689 -3.56 -37.79 -4.85
CA ARG A 689 -3.23 -39.22 -5.05
C ARG A 689 -3.32 -39.61 -6.53
N ALA A 690 -4.30 -39.09 -7.28
CA ALA A 690 -4.45 -39.35 -8.71
C ALA A 690 -3.28 -38.76 -9.51
N VAL A 691 -2.91 -37.50 -9.26
CA VAL A 691 -1.79 -36.84 -9.95
C VAL A 691 -0.44 -37.46 -9.53
N ALA A 692 -0.28 -37.92 -8.30
CA ALA A 692 0.94 -38.61 -7.86
C ALA A 692 1.16 -39.95 -8.59
N LYS A 693 0.08 -40.68 -8.92
CA LYS A 693 0.13 -41.96 -9.65
C LYS A 693 0.58 -41.80 -11.11
N SER A 694 0.30 -40.67 -11.77
CA SER A 694 0.72 -40.46 -13.17
C SER A 694 2.17 -40.00 -13.35
N ARG A 695 2.91 -39.76 -12.25
CA ARG A 695 4.20 -39.05 -12.25
C ARG A 695 5.44 -39.93 -12.21
N VAL A 696 5.29 -41.23 -12.02
CA VAL A 696 6.40 -42.16 -11.87
C VAL A 696 6.15 -43.35 -12.80
N ILE A 697 7.02 -43.53 -13.78
CA ILE A 697 7.10 -44.80 -14.48
C ILE A 697 7.65 -45.81 -13.47
N GLY A 698 6.82 -46.68 -12.93
CA GLY A 698 7.24 -47.73 -12.01
C GLY A 698 7.86 -48.93 -12.73
N VAL A 699 8.47 -49.82 -11.94
CA VAL A 699 8.98 -51.12 -12.41
C VAL A 699 7.84 -51.98 -12.99
N ASP A 700 6.60 -51.78 -12.53
CA ASP A 700 5.39 -52.41 -13.08
C ASP A 700 5.06 -51.92 -14.50
N ASN A 701 5.22 -50.63 -14.79
CA ASN A 701 5.07 -50.11 -16.16
C ASN A 701 6.12 -50.75 -17.08
N PHE A 702 7.37 -50.87 -16.64
CA PHE A 702 8.44 -51.53 -17.39
C PHE A 702 8.15 -53.02 -17.64
N ILE A 703 7.80 -53.78 -16.60
CA ILE A 703 7.43 -55.20 -16.73
C ILE A 703 6.26 -55.37 -17.70
N THR A 704 5.29 -54.47 -17.68
CA THR A 704 4.15 -54.47 -18.60
C THR A 704 4.58 -54.20 -20.05
N ILE A 705 5.49 -53.23 -20.27
CA ILE A 705 6.05 -52.94 -21.59
C ILE A 705 6.83 -54.15 -22.13
N VAL A 706 7.75 -54.71 -21.33
CA VAL A 706 8.55 -55.88 -21.71
C VAL A 706 7.65 -57.06 -22.05
N LYS A 707 6.70 -57.39 -21.17
CA LYS A 707 5.74 -58.48 -21.37
C LYS A 707 5.00 -58.34 -22.68
N GLU A 708 4.37 -57.19 -22.89
CA GLU A 708 3.49 -56.98 -24.03
C GLU A 708 4.27 -56.85 -25.34
N SER A 709 5.51 -56.32 -25.29
CA SER A 709 6.40 -56.28 -26.45
C SER A 709 7.02 -57.64 -26.78
N MET A 710 7.47 -58.43 -25.81
CA MET A 710 8.01 -59.78 -26.06
C MET A 710 6.95 -60.73 -26.59
N ALA A 711 5.71 -60.64 -26.09
CA ALA A 711 4.59 -61.42 -26.58
C ALA A 711 4.23 -61.14 -28.05
N LEU A 712 4.64 -60.00 -28.62
CA LEU A 712 4.51 -59.73 -30.05
C LEU A 712 5.56 -60.46 -30.90
N VAL A 713 6.67 -60.90 -30.30
CA VAL A 713 7.81 -61.52 -31.00
C VAL A 713 7.83 -63.04 -30.77
N ASP A 714 7.84 -63.49 -29.50
CA ASP A 714 7.74 -64.89 -29.10
C ASP A 714 7.02 -64.99 -27.73
N ARG A 715 5.86 -65.65 -27.72
CA ARG A 715 5.01 -65.76 -26.53
C ARG A 715 5.63 -66.65 -25.45
N GLU A 716 6.28 -67.74 -25.82
CA GLU A 716 6.86 -68.71 -24.87
C GLU A 716 8.08 -68.10 -24.17
N MET A 717 8.83 -67.28 -24.90
CA MET A 717 9.97 -66.53 -24.36
C MET A 717 9.55 -65.41 -23.39
N GLY A 718 8.43 -64.73 -23.68
CA GLY A 718 7.79 -63.81 -22.72
C GLY A 718 7.25 -64.54 -21.48
N GLU A 719 6.72 -65.75 -21.69
CA GLU A 719 6.48 -66.84 -20.71
C GLU A 719 7.62 -66.94 -19.68
N ASN A 720 8.80 -67.30 -20.23
CA ASN A 720 10.02 -67.59 -19.49
C ASN A 720 10.51 -66.37 -18.69
N ALA A 721 10.66 -65.22 -19.35
CA ALA A 721 11.18 -64.00 -18.73
C ALA A 721 10.35 -63.55 -17.51
N LEU A 722 9.02 -63.71 -17.56
CA LEU A 722 8.13 -63.35 -16.45
C LEU A 722 8.24 -64.33 -15.27
N ILE A 723 8.35 -65.63 -15.55
CA ILE A 723 8.54 -66.65 -14.51
C ILE A 723 9.90 -66.47 -13.85
N THR A 724 10.96 -66.31 -14.64
CA THR A 724 12.33 -66.04 -14.15
C THR A 724 12.39 -64.77 -13.30
N SER A 725 11.78 -63.67 -13.77
CA SER A 725 11.69 -62.40 -13.01
C SER A 725 10.95 -62.56 -11.68
N TYR A 726 9.85 -63.33 -11.66
CA TYR A 726 9.08 -63.60 -10.45
C TYR A 726 9.84 -64.49 -9.45
N LEU A 727 10.54 -65.51 -9.94
CA LEU A 727 11.39 -66.39 -9.13
C LEU A 727 12.55 -65.62 -8.51
N ILE A 728 13.27 -64.83 -9.31
CA ILE A 728 14.31 -63.91 -8.83
C ILE A 728 13.78 -62.98 -7.76
N MET A 729 12.62 -62.37 -7.99
CA MET A 729 12.00 -61.50 -7.00
C MET A 729 11.77 -62.22 -5.66
N LYS A 730 11.19 -63.42 -5.67
CA LYS A 730 10.90 -64.18 -4.44
C LYS A 730 12.17 -64.63 -3.72
N MET A 731 13.16 -65.11 -4.46
CA MET A 731 14.44 -65.55 -3.91
C MET A 731 15.25 -64.37 -3.34
N ALA A 732 15.36 -63.28 -4.09
CA ALA A 732 16.05 -62.07 -3.66
C ALA A 732 15.40 -61.45 -2.41
N LEU A 733 14.06 -61.41 -2.33
CA LEU A 733 13.35 -60.93 -1.13
C LEU A 733 13.60 -61.81 0.10
N LYS A 734 13.70 -63.14 -0.07
CA LYS A 734 14.07 -64.06 1.02
C LYS A 734 15.50 -63.85 1.50
N LEU A 735 16.40 -63.55 0.56
CA LEU A 735 17.80 -63.15 0.84
C LEU A 735 17.93 -61.70 1.36
N LYS A 736 16.80 -61.02 1.60
CA LYS A 736 16.73 -59.62 2.07
C LYS A 736 17.36 -58.61 1.11
N ILE A 737 17.51 -58.95 -0.17
CA ILE A 737 17.85 -58.00 -1.22
C ILE A 737 16.62 -57.13 -1.47
N LYS A 738 16.73 -55.82 -1.24
CA LYS A 738 15.64 -54.85 -1.36
C LYS A 738 16.10 -53.60 -2.12
N GLY A 739 15.12 -52.83 -2.61
CA GLY A 739 15.35 -51.53 -3.25
C GLY A 739 15.98 -51.65 -4.63
N GLU A 740 16.85 -50.69 -4.93
CA GLU A 740 17.58 -50.49 -6.18
C GLU A 740 18.21 -51.76 -6.78
N LYS A 741 18.90 -52.57 -5.95
CA LYS A 741 19.54 -53.82 -6.38
C LYS A 741 18.54 -54.88 -6.87
N LEU A 742 17.35 -54.94 -6.28
CA LEU A 742 16.30 -55.87 -6.69
C LEU A 742 15.68 -55.45 -8.04
N ALA A 743 15.49 -54.15 -8.25
CA ALA A 743 15.06 -53.62 -9.56
C ALA A 743 16.12 -53.92 -10.64
N GLY A 744 17.39 -53.80 -10.28
CA GLY A 744 18.53 -54.16 -11.13
C GLY A 744 18.49 -55.60 -11.63
N LEU A 745 18.32 -56.56 -10.71
CA LEU A 745 18.27 -58.00 -11.04
C LEU A 745 17.05 -58.38 -11.90
N ILE A 746 15.89 -57.78 -11.64
CA ILE A 746 14.67 -58.04 -12.44
C ILE A 746 14.85 -57.50 -13.87
N ALA A 747 15.42 -56.31 -14.02
CA ALA A 747 15.70 -55.73 -15.34
C ALA A 747 16.80 -56.50 -16.10
N SER A 748 17.83 -57.00 -15.39
CA SER A 748 18.87 -57.87 -15.93
C SER A 748 18.30 -59.09 -16.66
N VAL A 749 17.38 -59.81 -16.02
CA VAL A 749 16.71 -60.99 -16.60
C VAL A 749 15.93 -60.60 -17.85
N ALA A 750 15.07 -59.57 -17.74
CA ALA A 750 14.25 -59.10 -18.84
C ALA A 750 15.06 -58.66 -20.08
N LEU A 751 16.25 -58.09 -19.87
CA LEU A 751 17.14 -57.63 -20.94
C LEU A 751 18.01 -58.76 -21.53
N HIS A 752 18.38 -59.74 -20.72
CA HIS A 752 19.14 -60.90 -21.16
C HIS A 752 18.33 -61.76 -22.13
N ASP A 753 17.11 -62.14 -21.75
CA ASP A 753 16.22 -62.95 -22.59
C ASP A 753 16.00 -62.29 -23.96
N MET A 754 15.82 -60.96 -23.99
CA MET A 754 15.70 -60.18 -25.23
C MET A 754 16.89 -60.32 -26.19
N GLY A 755 18.10 -60.58 -25.70
CA GLY A 755 19.27 -60.85 -26.53
C GLY A 755 19.13 -62.11 -27.39
N ALA A 756 18.39 -63.10 -26.92
CA ALA A 756 18.14 -64.37 -27.62
C ALA A 756 17.20 -64.24 -28.83
N LEU A 757 16.51 -63.09 -28.97
CA LEU A 757 15.70 -62.75 -30.15
C LEU A 757 16.55 -62.36 -31.38
N SER A 758 17.88 -62.35 -31.29
CA SER A 758 18.78 -62.20 -32.44
C SER A 758 18.80 -63.51 -33.24
N GLY A 759 18.61 -63.44 -34.57
CA GLY A 759 18.50 -64.63 -35.43
C GLY A 759 19.71 -65.57 -35.39
N GLU A 760 20.90 -65.05 -35.07
CA GLU A 760 22.14 -65.82 -34.91
C GLU A 760 22.20 -66.62 -33.59
N TYR A 761 21.33 -66.32 -32.62
CA TYR A 761 21.28 -66.93 -31.29
C TYR A 761 19.88 -67.48 -30.95
N SER A 762 19.13 -67.85 -31.98
CA SER A 762 17.69 -68.19 -31.93
C SER A 762 17.34 -69.46 -31.15
N ASP A 763 18.33 -70.26 -30.77
CA ASP A 763 18.13 -71.46 -29.96
C ASP A 763 18.23 -71.16 -28.46
N TRP A 764 17.31 -70.31 -27.97
CA TRP A 764 17.20 -69.98 -26.54
C TRP A 764 16.89 -71.20 -25.67
N ARG A 765 16.45 -72.32 -26.29
CA ARG A 765 16.16 -73.60 -25.64
C ARG A 765 17.39 -74.51 -25.54
N ASN A 766 18.34 -74.42 -26.47
CA ASN A 766 19.67 -75.03 -26.28
C ASN A 766 20.54 -74.11 -25.43
N LEU A 767 20.29 -74.17 -24.13
CA LEU A 767 21.23 -73.82 -23.06
C LEU A 767 22.42 -74.80 -23.03
N GLY A 768 22.98 -75.11 -24.20
CA GLY A 768 24.24 -75.81 -24.32
C GLY A 768 25.27 -74.98 -23.56
N ARG A 769 25.91 -75.61 -22.57
CA ARG A 769 26.94 -75.03 -21.70
C ARG A 769 28.18 -74.67 -22.53
N GLU A 770 28.07 -73.66 -23.38
CA GLU A 770 29.18 -73.04 -24.12
C GLU A 770 29.82 -71.95 -23.25
N GLU A 771 31.11 -71.65 -23.51
CA GLU A 771 31.95 -70.82 -22.65
C GLU A 771 31.53 -69.34 -22.56
N LEU A 772 30.58 -68.84 -23.37
CA LEU A 772 29.84 -67.56 -23.18
C LEU A 772 28.90 -67.32 -24.38
N PRO A 773 27.55 -67.39 -24.23
CA PRO A 773 26.66 -67.14 -25.35
C PRO A 773 26.76 -65.70 -25.86
N GLY A 774 26.79 -65.50 -27.18
CA GLY A 774 26.93 -64.16 -27.77
C GLY A 774 25.78 -63.20 -27.41
N HIS A 775 24.59 -63.71 -27.12
CA HIS A 775 23.48 -62.90 -26.59
C HIS A 775 23.70 -62.42 -25.15
N SER A 776 24.38 -63.21 -24.29
CA SER A 776 24.77 -62.79 -22.94
C SER A 776 25.85 -61.71 -22.96
N LEU A 777 26.81 -61.81 -23.89
CA LEU A 777 27.81 -60.77 -24.12
C LEU A 777 27.16 -59.47 -24.62
N PHE A 778 26.19 -59.58 -25.53
CA PHE A 778 25.41 -58.44 -26.01
C PHE A 778 24.63 -57.75 -24.88
N ALA A 779 23.88 -58.51 -24.08
CA ALA A 779 23.15 -57.99 -22.93
C ALA A 779 24.09 -57.32 -21.91
N TYR A 780 25.25 -57.93 -21.62
CA TYR A 780 26.27 -57.35 -20.76
C TYR A 780 26.77 -55.99 -21.26
N LEU A 781 27.09 -55.86 -22.55
CA LEU A 781 27.62 -54.61 -23.12
C LEU A 781 26.60 -53.47 -23.07
N ILE A 782 25.33 -53.77 -23.38
CA ILE A 782 24.25 -52.78 -23.34
C ILE A 782 23.96 -52.36 -21.89
N MET A 783 23.93 -53.31 -20.96
CA MET A 783 23.72 -53.02 -19.55
C MET A 783 24.90 -52.24 -18.94
N LYS A 784 26.14 -52.57 -19.28
CA LYS A 784 27.32 -51.85 -18.79
C LYS A 784 27.32 -50.37 -19.20
N GLU A 785 26.78 -50.06 -20.37
CA GLU A 785 26.77 -48.69 -20.91
C GLU A 785 25.58 -47.85 -20.42
N TYR A 786 24.40 -48.45 -20.28
CA TYR A 786 23.14 -47.71 -20.11
C TYR A 786 22.41 -47.99 -18.81
N PHE A 787 22.86 -48.98 -18.05
CA PHE A 787 22.25 -49.36 -16.79
C PHE A 787 23.01 -48.73 -15.61
N PRO A 788 22.32 -48.17 -14.61
CA PRO A 788 22.96 -47.41 -13.53
C PRO A 788 23.68 -48.29 -12.49
N TYR A 789 23.49 -49.61 -12.50
CA TYR A 789 24.02 -50.51 -11.48
C TYR A 789 25.16 -51.38 -12.01
N GLU A 790 26.41 -51.04 -11.68
CA GLU A 790 27.60 -51.74 -12.18
C GLU A 790 27.67 -53.24 -11.79
N CYS A 791 26.99 -53.66 -10.71
CA CYS A 791 26.97 -55.05 -10.25
C CYS A 791 26.05 -55.98 -11.06
N CYS A 792 25.05 -55.44 -11.77
CA CYS A 792 24.02 -56.20 -12.48
C CYS A 792 24.46 -56.72 -13.87
N PRO A 793 25.24 -55.98 -14.68
CA PRO A 793 25.79 -56.48 -15.93
C PRO A 793 26.65 -57.73 -15.74
N GLY A 794 27.49 -57.76 -14.71
CA GLY A 794 28.38 -58.90 -14.43
C GLY A 794 27.61 -60.21 -14.20
N ALA A 795 26.48 -60.14 -13.48
CA ALA A 795 25.64 -61.31 -13.24
C ALA A 795 25.04 -61.87 -14.56
N VAL A 796 24.62 -60.99 -15.48
CA VAL A 796 24.09 -61.39 -16.79
C VAL A 796 25.16 -61.99 -17.70
N LEU A 797 26.41 -61.53 -17.61
CA LEU A 797 27.50 -62.12 -18.40
C LEU A 797 27.76 -63.59 -18.02
N TYR A 798 27.62 -63.94 -16.74
CA TYR A 798 28.04 -65.23 -16.20
C TYR A 798 26.89 -66.14 -15.72
N HIS A 799 25.62 -65.75 -15.83
CA HIS A 799 24.52 -66.58 -15.30
C HIS A 799 24.27 -67.92 -16.03
N HIS A 800 24.90 -68.21 -17.17
CA HIS A 800 24.87 -69.57 -17.74
C HIS A 800 26.12 -70.41 -17.40
N HIS A 801 27.02 -69.89 -16.56
CA HIS A 801 28.15 -70.65 -16.06
C HIS A 801 27.77 -71.65 -14.97
N ARG A 802 28.57 -72.70 -14.89
CA ARG A 802 28.47 -73.74 -13.88
C ARG A 802 28.85 -73.21 -12.51
N TRP A 803 28.04 -73.51 -11.49
CA TRP A 803 28.39 -73.17 -10.11
C TRP A 803 29.71 -73.81 -9.67
N SER A 804 30.00 -75.05 -10.09
CA SER A 804 31.26 -75.74 -9.75
C SER A 804 32.53 -75.07 -10.30
N GLU A 805 32.39 -74.15 -11.27
CA GLU A 805 33.46 -73.30 -11.81
C GLU A 805 33.53 -71.91 -11.10
N GLY A 806 32.67 -71.70 -10.09
CA GLY A 806 32.69 -70.54 -9.19
C GLY A 806 34.03 -70.45 -8.44
N GLY A 807 34.91 -69.60 -8.95
CA GLY A 807 36.27 -69.41 -8.44
C GLY A 807 37.38 -69.64 -9.48
N THR A 808 37.09 -70.26 -10.62
CA THR A 808 37.97 -70.22 -11.80
C THR A 808 37.70 -68.94 -12.57
N ALA A 809 38.60 -67.96 -12.39
CA ALA A 809 38.52 -66.68 -13.06
C ALA A 809 38.67 -66.85 -14.58
N VAL A 810 37.68 -66.42 -15.35
CA VAL A 810 37.92 -66.00 -16.73
C VAL A 810 38.67 -64.67 -16.63
N ASP A 811 39.95 -64.65 -16.99
CA ASP A 811 40.79 -63.44 -17.04
C ASP A 811 40.82 -62.58 -15.74
N ASN A 812 41.06 -63.19 -14.57
CA ASN A 812 41.15 -62.50 -13.26
C ASN A 812 39.86 -61.78 -12.79
N THR A 813 38.69 -62.11 -13.35
CA THR A 813 37.40 -61.53 -12.93
C THR A 813 36.64 -62.52 -12.03
N THR A 814 36.10 -62.05 -10.90
CA THR A 814 35.28 -62.86 -9.99
C THR A 814 33.84 -62.94 -10.50
N ILE A 815 33.28 -64.16 -10.58
CA ILE A 815 31.88 -64.39 -10.94
C ILE A 815 30.98 -63.85 -9.81
N PRO A 816 29.98 -62.99 -10.09
CA PRO A 816 29.07 -62.50 -9.06
C PRO A 816 28.15 -63.60 -8.51
N ASP A 817 27.90 -63.60 -7.20
CA ASP A 817 26.99 -64.56 -6.54
C ASP A 817 25.56 -64.50 -7.12
N GLU A 818 25.13 -63.33 -7.60
CA GLU A 818 23.82 -63.14 -8.22
C GLU A 818 23.67 -63.83 -9.59
N ALA A 819 24.77 -64.26 -10.21
CA ALA A 819 24.75 -64.99 -11.48
C ALA A 819 24.07 -66.36 -11.33
N ASP A 820 24.38 -67.11 -10.25
CA ASP A 820 23.76 -68.41 -9.98
C ASP A 820 22.27 -68.27 -9.65
N LEU A 821 21.88 -67.20 -8.95
CA LEU A 821 20.46 -66.90 -8.67
C LEU A 821 19.66 -66.75 -9.97
N ILE A 822 20.19 -66.00 -10.94
CA ILE A 822 19.57 -65.81 -12.26
C ILE A 822 19.54 -67.14 -13.03
N SER A 823 20.65 -67.87 -13.03
CA SER A 823 20.78 -69.18 -13.66
C SER A 823 19.73 -70.20 -13.18
N LEU A 824 19.57 -70.28 -11.87
CA LEU A 824 18.66 -71.22 -11.23
C LEU A 824 17.22 -70.86 -11.54
N ALA A 825 16.87 -69.57 -11.46
CA ALA A 825 15.52 -69.10 -11.78
C ALA A 825 15.15 -69.39 -13.25
N ASP A 826 16.10 -69.18 -14.17
CA ASP A 826 15.90 -69.44 -15.59
C ASP A 826 15.78 -70.95 -15.89
N SER A 827 16.64 -71.77 -15.28
CA SER A 827 16.57 -73.24 -15.40
C SER A 827 15.24 -73.80 -14.88
N VAL A 828 14.71 -73.25 -13.79
CA VAL A 828 13.39 -73.61 -13.26
C VAL A 828 12.29 -73.22 -14.25
N ALA A 829 12.34 -71.99 -14.76
CA ALA A 829 11.34 -71.48 -15.71
C ALA A 829 11.31 -72.32 -16.99
N GLY A 830 12.46 -72.62 -17.58
CA GLY A 830 12.58 -73.48 -18.76
C GLY A 830 12.09 -74.92 -18.53
N LEU A 831 12.40 -75.52 -17.38
CA LEU A 831 11.89 -76.86 -17.02
C LEU A 831 10.37 -76.89 -16.86
N VAL A 832 9.80 -75.87 -16.22
CA VAL A 832 8.35 -75.75 -15.99
C VAL A 832 7.59 -75.50 -17.30
N LEU A 833 8.13 -74.66 -18.20
CA LEU A 833 7.54 -74.42 -19.51
C LEU A 833 7.64 -75.65 -20.44
N GLY A 834 8.76 -76.39 -20.37
CA GLY A 834 8.95 -77.61 -21.15
C GLY A 834 8.11 -78.81 -20.66
N ASP A 835 7.79 -78.87 -19.36
CA ASP A 835 6.96 -79.91 -18.75
C ASP A 835 6.08 -79.32 -17.63
N PRO A 836 4.91 -78.74 -17.96
CA PRO A 836 4.02 -78.10 -16.98
C PRO A 836 3.53 -79.03 -15.85
N GLY A 837 3.60 -80.36 -16.06
CA GLY A 837 3.30 -81.36 -15.04
C GLY A 837 4.23 -81.33 -13.83
N LEU A 838 5.43 -80.74 -13.97
CA LEU A 838 6.39 -80.57 -12.87
C LEU A 838 5.89 -79.62 -11.78
N CYS A 839 4.98 -78.69 -12.09
CA CYS A 839 4.38 -77.82 -11.07
C CYS A 839 3.53 -78.59 -10.04
N ALA A 840 3.07 -79.80 -10.38
CA ALA A 840 2.29 -80.66 -9.49
C ALA A 840 3.17 -81.67 -8.72
N ASN A 841 4.47 -81.75 -9.01
CA ASN A 841 5.40 -82.70 -8.41
C ASN A 841 6.72 -82.02 -8.03
N GLU A 842 6.69 -81.31 -6.90
CA GLU A 842 7.82 -80.56 -6.34
C GLU A 842 9.09 -81.41 -6.17
N GLU A 843 8.95 -82.66 -5.77
CA GLU A 843 10.09 -83.57 -5.51
C GLU A 843 10.79 -83.94 -6.82
N LEU A 844 10.02 -84.22 -7.88
CA LEU A 844 10.58 -84.49 -9.20
C LEU A 844 11.28 -83.27 -9.82
N LEU A 845 10.73 -82.06 -9.63
CA LEU A 845 11.38 -80.83 -10.08
C LEU A 845 12.70 -80.59 -9.33
N LEU A 846 12.69 -80.73 -7.99
CA LEU A 846 13.90 -80.58 -7.17
C LEU A 846 14.96 -81.63 -7.51
N ASP A 847 14.57 -82.86 -7.84
CA ASP A 847 15.51 -83.90 -8.27
C ASP A 847 16.12 -83.60 -9.65
N ARG A 848 15.34 -83.06 -10.60
CA ARG A 848 15.88 -82.58 -11.88
C ARG A 848 16.86 -81.41 -11.67
N LEU A 849 16.54 -80.47 -10.78
CA LEU A 849 17.40 -79.33 -10.45
C LEU A 849 18.69 -79.74 -9.73
N ARG A 850 18.65 -80.76 -8.84
CA ARG A 850 19.86 -81.34 -8.22
C ARG A 850 20.79 -82.02 -9.22
N GLY A 851 20.26 -82.43 -10.37
CA GLY A 851 21.06 -82.90 -11.51
C GLY A 851 21.73 -81.78 -12.31
N LEU A 852 21.36 -80.52 -12.06
CA LEU A 852 21.98 -79.32 -12.61
C LEU A 852 23.00 -78.75 -11.62
N ASP A 853 24.02 -78.07 -12.12
CA ASP A 853 25.17 -77.62 -11.34
C ASP A 853 24.95 -76.19 -10.83
N HIS A 854 24.15 -76.06 -9.77
CA HIS A 854 23.78 -74.81 -9.09
C HIS A 854 24.20 -74.80 -7.61
N ASP A 855 24.22 -73.62 -6.97
CA ASP A 855 24.53 -73.53 -5.53
C ASP A 855 23.50 -74.32 -4.69
N PRO A 856 23.95 -75.32 -3.91
CA PRO A 856 23.08 -76.08 -3.01
C PRO A 856 22.24 -75.20 -2.06
N ASN A 857 22.75 -74.03 -1.65
CA ASN A 857 22.01 -73.11 -0.78
C ASN A 857 20.85 -72.44 -1.53
N ASN A 858 21.06 -72.03 -2.79
CA ASN A 858 20.02 -71.42 -3.62
C ASN A 858 18.96 -72.46 -4.02
N VAL A 859 19.35 -73.71 -4.29
CA VAL A 859 18.44 -74.83 -4.52
C VAL A 859 17.62 -75.15 -3.27
N ALA A 860 18.23 -75.15 -2.09
CA ALA A 860 17.51 -75.34 -0.82
C ALA A 860 16.52 -74.21 -0.54
N LEU A 861 16.92 -72.96 -0.80
CA LEU A 861 16.05 -71.78 -0.72
C LEU A 861 14.85 -71.89 -1.66
N PHE A 862 15.06 -72.31 -2.91
CA PHE A 862 13.98 -72.56 -3.84
C PHE A 862 13.04 -73.66 -3.33
N GLY A 863 13.57 -74.73 -2.72
CA GLY A 863 12.78 -75.77 -2.06
C GLY A 863 11.89 -75.26 -0.92
N GLU A 864 12.32 -74.23 -0.17
CA GLU A 864 11.46 -73.56 0.82
C GLU A 864 10.31 -72.76 0.14
N LEU A 865 10.60 -72.14 -1.00
CA LEU A 865 9.58 -71.43 -1.79
C LEU A 865 8.56 -72.40 -2.40
N CYS A 866 8.98 -73.58 -2.85
CA CYS A 866 8.08 -74.67 -3.28
C CYS A 866 7.08 -75.03 -2.17
N LYS A 867 7.56 -75.29 -0.95
CA LYS A 867 6.71 -75.56 0.22
C LYS A 867 5.77 -74.41 0.55
N ALA A 868 6.18 -73.18 0.28
CA ALA A 868 5.35 -71.98 0.43
C ALA A 868 4.29 -71.81 -0.68
N GLY A 869 4.27 -72.69 -1.68
CA GLY A 869 3.27 -72.71 -2.75
C GLY A 869 3.67 -71.98 -4.03
N ILE A 870 4.94 -71.64 -4.24
CA ILE A 870 5.39 -70.86 -5.40
C ILE A 870 5.04 -71.52 -6.75
N LEU A 871 5.12 -72.86 -6.85
CA LEU A 871 4.76 -73.60 -8.07
C LEU A 871 3.26 -73.58 -8.37
N ARG A 872 2.42 -73.50 -7.33
CA ARG A 872 0.97 -73.34 -7.51
C ARG A 872 0.64 -71.96 -8.07
N GLU A 873 1.32 -70.92 -7.61
CA GLU A 873 1.18 -69.56 -8.15
C GLU A 873 1.65 -69.48 -9.62
N ILE A 874 2.69 -70.23 -10.00
CA ILE A 874 3.14 -70.31 -11.40
C ILE A 874 2.11 -71.06 -12.25
N ALA A 875 1.62 -72.21 -11.79
CA ALA A 875 0.64 -73.03 -12.52
C ALA A 875 -0.74 -72.36 -12.67
N SER A 876 -1.18 -71.56 -11.70
CA SER A 876 -2.45 -70.82 -11.77
C SER A 876 -2.36 -69.55 -12.62
N GLY A 877 -1.14 -69.04 -12.87
CA GLY A 877 -0.91 -67.75 -13.52
C GLY A 877 -0.90 -66.56 -12.56
N ASP A 878 -1.14 -66.78 -11.26
CA ASP A 878 -1.19 -65.72 -10.24
C ASP A 878 0.17 -65.01 -10.05
N TYR A 879 1.27 -65.66 -10.44
CA TYR A 879 2.61 -65.10 -10.39
C TYR A 879 2.74 -63.74 -11.10
N ILE A 880 1.98 -63.50 -12.17
CA ILE A 880 1.98 -62.24 -12.92
C ILE A 880 1.41 -61.10 -12.06
N GLU A 881 0.26 -61.33 -11.43
CA GLU A 881 -0.39 -60.34 -10.58
C GLU A 881 0.46 -60.06 -9.32
N ASN A 882 1.05 -61.10 -8.75
CA ASN A 882 1.94 -61.00 -7.60
C ASN A 882 3.24 -60.26 -7.93
N LEU A 883 3.83 -60.48 -9.11
CA LEU A 883 4.98 -59.73 -9.61
C LEU A 883 4.65 -58.24 -9.75
N LEU A 884 3.52 -57.90 -10.38
CA LEU A 884 3.07 -56.51 -10.56
C LEU A 884 2.73 -55.81 -9.23
N ASN A 885 2.15 -56.52 -8.27
CA ASN A 885 1.80 -55.94 -6.97
C ASN A 885 3.02 -55.63 -6.10
N VAL A 886 4.08 -56.43 -6.22
CA VAL A 886 5.34 -56.20 -5.49
C VAL A 886 6.17 -55.14 -6.20
N SER A 887 6.23 -55.12 -7.54
CA SER A 887 6.97 -54.11 -8.29
C SER A 887 6.42 -52.70 -8.09
N LYS A 888 5.10 -52.52 -7.90
CA LYS A 888 4.48 -51.26 -7.46
C LYS A 888 5.00 -50.72 -6.12
N ARG A 889 5.58 -51.60 -5.28
CA ARG A 889 6.14 -51.25 -3.97
C ARG A 889 7.65 -51.01 -4.02
N LEU A 890 8.30 -51.28 -5.15
CA LEU A 890 9.71 -51.00 -5.37
C LEU A 890 9.87 -49.52 -5.75
N GLN A 891 10.55 -48.75 -4.91
CA GLN A 891 10.95 -47.38 -5.24
C GLN A 891 12.20 -47.47 -6.12
N ALA A 892 12.05 -47.22 -7.43
CA ALA A 892 13.17 -47.00 -8.34
C ALA A 892 13.33 -45.50 -8.58
N GLY A 893 14.56 -45.01 -8.58
CA GLY A 893 14.90 -43.63 -8.91
C GLY A 893 14.60 -43.32 -10.38
N LYS A 894 14.26 -42.05 -10.68
CA LYS A 894 13.90 -41.61 -12.03
C LYS A 894 14.98 -41.92 -13.08
N SER A 895 16.25 -41.69 -12.73
CA SER A 895 17.40 -41.99 -13.59
C SER A 895 17.54 -43.48 -13.88
N GLU A 896 17.10 -44.33 -12.95
CA GLU A 896 17.19 -45.78 -13.11
C GLU A 896 16.14 -46.28 -14.08
N ILE A 897 14.91 -45.78 -13.95
CA ILE A 897 13.83 -46.13 -14.87
C ILE A 897 14.13 -45.62 -16.29
N GLU A 898 14.72 -44.42 -16.42
CA GLU A 898 15.22 -43.92 -17.70
C GLU A 898 16.37 -44.77 -18.25
N GLY A 899 17.28 -45.22 -17.40
CA GLY A 899 18.33 -46.18 -17.76
C GLY A 899 17.74 -47.48 -18.26
N VAL A 900 16.75 -48.03 -17.55
CA VAL A 900 16.04 -49.27 -17.91
C VAL A 900 15.33 -49.14 -19.27
N ILE A 901 14.53 -48.08 -19.49
CA ILE A 901 13.82 -47.85 -20.76
C ILE A 901 14.81 -47.65 -21.91
N ARG A 902 15.89 -46.90 -21.69
CA ARG A 902 16.93 -46.65 -22.69
C ARG A 902 17.66 -47.94 -23.06
N THR A 903 18.07 -48.71 -22.06
CA THR A 903 18.73 -50.01 -22.21
C THR A 903 17.83 -50.96 -22.99
N TYR A 904 16.55 -51.04 -22.62
CA TYR A 904 15.53 -51.82 -23.32
C TYR A 904 15.37 -51.40 -24.79
N THR A 905 15.21 -50.11 -25.03
CA THR A 905 14.98 -49.58 -26.39
C THR A 905 16.20 -49.81 -27.28
N TYR A 906 17.40 -49.56 -26.77
CA TYR A 906 18.62 -49.81 -27.53
C TYR A 906 18.92 -51.28 -27.73
N SER A 907 18.73 -52.15 -26.72
CA SER A 907 18.84 -53.61 -26.89
C SER A 907 17.95 -54.11 -28.02
N ALA A 908 16.74 -53.56 -28.13
CA ALA A 908 15.80 -53.94 -29.15
C ALA A 908 16.20 -53.39 -30.55
N ILE A 909 16.71 -52.15 -30.64
CA ILE A 909 17.07 -51.46 -31.89
C ILE A 909 18.45 -51.86 -32.45
N PHE A 910 19.37 -52.35 -31.62
CA PHE A 910 20.77 -52.67 -32.00
C PHE A 910 20.90 -53.65 -33.17
N ARG A 911 19.81 -54.33 -33.54
CA ARG A 911 19.68 -55.22 -34.71
C ARG A 911 19.82 -54.50 -36.06
N LEU A 912 19.64 -53.18 -36.08
CA LEU A 912 19.66 -52.35 -37.29
C LEU A 912 20.71 -51.24 -37.10
N PRO A 913 21.92 -51.37 -37.69
CA PRO A 913 23.01 -50.41 -37.49
C PRO A 913 22.62 -48.95 -37.75
N HIS A 914 21.72 -48.74 -38.71
CA HIS A 914 21.18 -47.42 -39.07
C HIS A 914 20.09 -46.94 -38.09
N ALA A 915 19.28 -47.84 -37.53
CA ALA A 915 18.24 -47.44 -36.57
C ALA A 915 18.83 -47.07 -35.20
N TYR A 916 19.97 -47.65 -34.82
CA TYR A 916 20.66 -47.30 -33.58
C TYR A 916 21.27 -45.90 -33.63
N SER A 917 21.94 -45.54 -34.72
CA SER A 917 22.42 -44.17 -34.93
C SER A 917 21.27 -43.17 -34.91
N HIS A 918 20.17 -43.53 -35.58
CA HIS A 918 18.99 -42.70 -35.68
C HIS A 918 18.39 -42.41 -34.31
N ALA A 919 18.16 -43.47 -33.52
CA ALA A 919 17.56 -43.38 -32.21
C ALA A 919 18.39 -42.53 -31.25
N ARG A 920 19.73 -42.67 -31.31
CA ARG A 920 20.64 -41.87 -30.49
C ARG A 920 20.62 -40.39 -30.89
N VAL A 921 20.65 -40.10 -32.19
CA VAL A 921 20.62 -38.74 -32.72
C VAL A 921 19.28 -38.07 -32.40
N MET A 922 18.17 -38.77 -32.62
CA MET A 922 16.82 -38.29 -32.30
C MET A 922 16.65 -37.97 -30.82
N GLU A 923 17.11 -38.83 -29.90
CA GLU A 923 17.04 -38.58 -28.45
C GLU A 923 17.83 -37.33 -28.05
N VAL A 924 19.04 -37.17 -28.59
CA VAL A 924 19.90 -36.01 -28.30
C VAL A 924 19.26 -34.72 -28.82
N ILE A 925 18.73 -34.73 -30.05
CA ILE A 925 18.06 -33.58 -30.67
C ILE A 925 16.76 -33.25 -29.94
N ALA A 926 15.94 -34.24 -29.60
CA ALA A 926 14.67 -34.03 -28.90
C ALA A 926 14.89 -33.39 -27.52
N ARG A 927 15.87 -33.90 -26.76
CA ARG A 927 16.23 -33.28 -25.46
C ARG A 927 16.84 -31.91 -25.63
N PHE A 928 17.64 -31.68 -26.66
CA PHE A 928 18.23 -30.39 -26.95
C PHE A 928 17.16 -29.34 -27.30
N LEU A 929 16.27 -29.65 -28.23
CA LEU A 929 15.16 -28.80 -28.63
C LEU A 929 14.19 -28.53 -27.46
N ALA A 930 13.93 -29.54 -26.62
CA ALA A 930 13.12 -29.36 -25.42
C ALA A 930 13.78 -28.42 -24.39
N ARG A 931 15.11 -28.49 -24.22
CA ARG A 931 15.86 -27.55 -23.38
C ARG A 931 15.88 -26.14 -23.96
N LEU A 932 16.03 -25.99 -25.28
CA LEU A 932 16.01 -24.70 -25.97
C LEU A 932 14.65 -24.00 -25.86
N ALA A 933 13.56 -24.77 -25.90
CA ALA A 933 12.20 -24.25 -25.77
C ALA A 933 11.85 -23.78 -24.33
N LYS A 934 12.83 -23.73 -23.41
CA LYS A 934 12.68 -23.36 -21.98
C LYS A 934 11.50 -24.06 -21.29
N GLN A 935 11.25 -25.32 -21.65
CA GLN A 935 10.15 -26.09 -21.09
C GLN A 935 10.52 -26.66 -19.72
N ASN A 936 9.51 -26.94 -18.87
CA ASN A 936 9.69 -27.59 -17.58
C ASN A 936 10.53 -28.87 -17.72
N TRP A 937 11.46 -29.10 -16.80
CA TRP A 937 12.34 -30.28 -16.80
C TRP A 937 11.55 -31.60 -16.91
N LYS A 938 10.33 -31.65 -16.36
CA LYS A 938 9.43 -32.80 -16.52
C LYS A 938 8.98 -33.03 -17.96
N LEU A 939 8.65 -31.97 -18.72
CA LEU A 939 8.28 -32.10 -20.12
C LEU A 939 9.49 -32.49 -20.98
N VAL A 940 10.67 -31.94 -20.68
CA VAL A 940 11.94 -32.35 -21.32
C VAL A 940 12.18 -33.85 -21.14
N ASP A 941 11.94 -34.36 -19.94
CA ASP A 941 12.11 -35.77 -19.62
C ASP A 941 11.03 -36.63 -20.29
N SER A 942 9.77 -36.21 -20.28
CA SER A 942 8.68 -36.89 -21.02
C SER A 942 8.92 -36.91 -22.53
N ILE A 943 9.45 -35.83 -23.12
CA ILE A 943 9.84 -35.77 -24.54
C ILE A 943 11.02 -36.70 -24.79
N GLY A 944 12.02 -36.74 -23.90
CA GLY A 944 13.13 -37.67 -24.00
C GLY A 944 12.66 -39.14 -23.94
N GLN A 945 11.76 -39.48 -23.03
CA GLN A 945 11.17 -40.81 -22.93
C GLN A 945 10.30 -41.13 -24.15
N ALA A 946 9.48 -40.19 -24.61
CA ALA A 946 8.68 -40.33 -25.82
C ALA A 946 9.56 -40.50 -27.07
N SER A 947 10.70 -39.80 -27.18
CA SER A 947 11.65 -39.99 -28.29
C SER A 947 12.30 -41.37 -28.28
N LEU A 948 12.67 -41.88 -27.11
CA LEU A 948 13.18 -43.24 -26.97
C LEU A 948 12.11 -44.25 -27.39
N ILE A 949 10.91 -44.16 -26.82
CA ILE A 949 9.81 -45.08 -27.09
C ILE A 949 9.31 -44.96 -28.54
N TYR A 950 9.37 -43.79 -29.15
CA TYR A 950 9.10 -43.59 -30.58
C TYR A 950 10.01 -44.47 -31.45
N ASN A 951 11.29 -44.62 -31.08
CA ASN A 951 12.18 -45.50 -31.82
C ASN A 951 11.85 -46.99 -31.67
N LEU A 952 11.05 -47.41 -30.67
CA LEU A 952 10.54 -48.78 -30.60
C LEU A 952 9.64 -49.12 -31.80
N SER A 953 9.04 -48.14 -32.50
CA SER A 953 8.23 -48.44 -33.69
C SER A 953 9.06 -48.89 -34.89
N ARG A 954 10.38 -48.72 -34.81
CA ARG A 954 11.34 -49.19 -35.81
C ARG A 954 11.86 -50.60 -35.49
N LEU A 955 11.33 -51.27 -34.46
CA LEU A 955 11.65 -52.67 -34.16
C LEU A 955 11.05 -53.65 -35.17
N PRO A 956 11.69 -54.80 -35.42
CA PRO A 956 11.13 -55.88 -36.23
C PRO A 956 9.93 -56.50 -35.51
N ILE A 957 8.74 -55.98 -35.83
CA ILE A 957 7.43 -56.49 -35.39
C ILE A 957 6.89 -57.32 -36.56
N PRO A 958 6.20 -58.46 -36.32
CA PRO A 958 5.63 -59.26 -37.41
C PRO A 958 4.86 -58.42 -38.44
N GLY A 959 5.36 -58.38 -39.68
CA GLY A 959 4.85 -57.52 -40.76
C GLY A 959 5.96 -57.06 -41.72
N PRO A 960 5.64 -56.26 -42.74
CA PRO A 960 6.64 -55.68 -43.64
C PRO A 960 7.58 -54.73 -42.87
N GLU A 961 8.87 -54.78 -43.19
CA GLU A 961 9.89 -53.90 -42.62
C GLU A 961 9.86 -52.51 -43.28
N PRO A 962 10.10 -51.41 -42.52
CA PRO A 962 10.21 -50.07 -43.07
C PRO A 962 11.22 -49.99 -44.23
N GLU A 963 12.33 -50.72 -44.12
CA GLU A 963 13.40 -50.78 -45.12
C GLU A 963 13.00 -51.53 -46.40
N ALA A 964 11.88 -52.26 -46.38
CA ALA A 964 11.33 -52.94 -47.55
C ALA A 964 10.29 -52.10 -48.31
N ALA A 965 10.02 -50.86 -47.89
CA ALA A 965 9.06 -49.97 -48.54
C ALA A 965 9.60 -49.38 -49.86
N ASP A 966 8.75 -49.30 -50.87
CA ASP A 966 9.16 -48.77 -52.19
C ASP A 966 9.32 -47.24 -52.19
N ASN A 967 8.75 -46.55 -51.20
CA ASN A 967 8.82 -45.09 -51.07
C ASN A 967 8.50 -44.62 -49.63
N ALA A 968 8.86 -43.37 -49.34
CA ALA A 968 8.68 -42.73 -48.03
C ALA A 968 7.23 -42.70 -47.53
N TYR A 969 6.23 -42.75 -48.43
CA TYR A 969 4.81 -42.79 -48.03
C TYR A 969 4.43 -44.18 -47.49
N GLU A 970 4.87 -45.24 -48.16
CA GLU A 970 4.67 -46.63 -47.72
C GLU A 970 5.45 -46.93 -46.43
N GLU A 971 6.68 -46.43 -46.33
CA GLU A 971 7.49 -46.48 -45.10
C GLU A 971 6.76 -45.80 -43.92
N ASN A 972 6.20 -44.61 -44.14
CA ASN A 972 5.43 -43.89 -43.13
C ASN A 972 4.17 -44.66 -42.71
N LEU A 973 3.50 -45.34 -43.64
CA LEU A 973 2.33 -46.16 -43.35
C LEU A 973 2.67 -47.38 -42.47
N ILE A 974 3.81 -48.03 -42.74
CA ILE A 974 4.34 -49.13 -41.93
C ILE A 974 4.68 -48.64 -40.51
N ILE A 975 5.40 -47.52 -40.40
CA ILE A 975 5.77 -46.90 -39.11
C ILE A 975 4.52 -46.54 -38.30
N ARG A 976 3.50 -45.92 -38.92
CA ARG A 976 2.22 -45.59 -38.28
C ARG A 976 1.48 -46.84 -37.77
N GLY A 977 1.51 -47.93 -38.52
CA GLY A 977 0.92 -49.21 -38.11
C GLY A 977 1.59 -49.77 -36.85
N ARG A 978 2.93 -49.72 -36.79
CA ARG A 978 3.72 -50.16 -35.63
C ARG A 978 3.51 -49.26 -34.41
N LEU A 979 3.42 -47.94 -34.59
CA LEU A 979 3.14 -46.99 -33.52
C LEU A 979 1.77 -47.21 -32.86
N LYS A 980 0.72 -47.55 -33.63
CA LYS A 980 -0.59 -47.91 -33.04
C LYS A 980 -0.50 -49.13 -32.12
N THR A 981 0.35 -50.09 -32.47
CA THR A 981 0.59 -51.28 -31.64
C THR A 981 1.32 -50.91 -30.35
N ILE A 982 2.31 -50.03 -30.43
CA ILE A 982 3.06 -49.53 -29.26
C ILE A 982 2.19 -48.63 -28.37
N ALA A 983 1.37 -47.76 -28.95
CA ALA A 983 0.40 -46.96 -28.22
C ALA A 983 -0.52 -47.84 -27.36
N ARG A 984 -0.96 -48.99 -27.89
CA ARG A 984 -1.76 -49.97 -27.12
C ARG A 984 -0.98 -50.56 -25.94
N ILE A 985 0.31 -50.82 -26.10
CA ILE A 985 1.20 -51.30 -25.03
C ILE A 985 1.36 -50.22 -23.95
N LEU A 986 1.64 -48.98 -24.34
CA LEU A 986 1.80 -47.84 -23.43
C LEU A 986 0.51 -47.55 -22.65
N LYS A 987 -0.65 -47.68 -23.29
CA LYS A 987 -1.95 -47.59 -22.64
C LYS A 987 -2.14 -48.65 -21.56
N LYS A 988 -1.78 -49.91 -21.87
CA LYS A 988 -1.81 -50.99 -20.87
C LYS A 988 -0.84 -50.75 -19.72
N ALA A 989 0.30 -50.12 -20.01
CA ALA A 989 1.27 -49.69 -19.03
C ALA A 989 0.89 -48.39 -18.31
N GLY A 990 -0.30 -47.79 -18.54
CA GLY A 990 -0.73 -46.56 -17.84
C GLY A 990 0.12 -45.31 -18.15
N LEU A 991 0.80 -45.29 -19.30
CA LEU A 991 1.63 -44.17 -19.76
C LEU A 991 0.88 -43.31 -20.78
N ASP A 992 -0.29 -42.81 -20.38
CA ASP A 992 -1.22 -42.12 -21.27
C ASP A 992 -0.65 -40.81 -21.84
N ASP A 993 0.13 -40.06 -21.04
CA ASP A 993 0.76 -38.81 -21.46
C ASP A 993 1.80 -39.02 -22.58
N ILE A 994 2.63 -40.07 -22.46
CA ILE A 994 3.64 -40.44 -23.45
C ILE A 994 2.98 -40.97 -24.73
N MET A 995 1.94 -41.79 -24.59
CA MET A 995 1.16 -42.28 -25.73
C MET A 995 0.52 -41.13 -26.52
N ASN A 996 -0.10 -40.17 -25.83
CA ASN A 996 -0.75 -39.03 -26.47
C ASN A 996 0.27 -38.13 -27.19
N LEU A 997 1.46 -37.91 -26.60
CA LEU A 997 2.61 -37.25 -27.25
C LEU A 997 3.00 -37.93 -28.56
N MET A 998 3.15 -39.26 -28.54
CA MET A 998 3.57 -40.04 -29.71
C MET A 998 2.50 -40.07 -30.81
N ASN A 999 1.22 -40.29 -30.45
CA ASN A 999 0.12 -40.30 -31.41
C ASN A 999 -0.03 -38.93 -32.11
N ALA A 1000 0.15 -37.84 -31.37
CA ALA A 1000 0.11 -36.49 -31.91
C ALA A 1000 1.31 -36.21 -32.85
N ALA A 1001 2.50 -36.75 -32.56
CA ALA A 1001 3.68 -36.61 -33.42
C ALA A 1001 3.43 -37.28 -34.79
N SER A 1002 2.88 -38.49 -34.79
CA SER A 1002 2.70 -39.29 -36.01
C SER A 1002 1.47 -38.94 -36.85
N GLY A 1003 0.77 -37.85 -36.51
CA GLY A 1003 -0.34 -37.31 -37.31
C GLY A 1003 -1.65 -38.10 -37.23
N GLY A 1004 -1.95 -38.73 -36.09
CA GLY A 1004 -3.22 -39.44 -35.86
C GLY A 1004 -4.38 -38.49 -35.49
N GLU A 1005 -5.59 -38.76 -36.02
CA GLU A 1005 -6.81 -37.94 -35.85
C GLU A 1005 -7.60 -38.18 -34.54
N GLU A 1006 -7.14 -39.01 -33.60
CA GLU A 1006 -7.89 -39.26 -32.35
C GLU A 1006 -7.01 -39.01 -31.12
N VAL A 1007 -6.97 -37.75 -30.68
CA VAL A 1007 -6.70 -37.42 -29.27
C VAL A 1007 -8.05 -37.57 -28.55
N SER A 1008 -8.18 -38.52 -27.61
CA SER A 1008 -9.48 -38.79 -26.98
C SER A 1008 -10.00 -37.57 -26.23
N SER A 1009 -11.23 -37.17 -26.54
CA SER A 1009 -11.87 -35.92 -26.12
C SER A 1009 -12.17 -35.81 -24.62
N GLU A 1010 -12.12 -36.90 -23.85
CA GLU A 1010 -12.48 -36.91 -22.42
C GLU A 1010 -11.37 -36.38 -21.47
N SER A 1011 -10.16 -36.12 -21.97
CA SER A 1011 -9.02 -35.62 -21.15
C SER A 1011 -8.61 -34.17 -21.47
N HIS A 1012 -9.40 -33.48 -22.28
CA HIS A 1012 -9.13 -32.10 -22.70
C HIS A 1012 -9.49 -31.08 -21.63
N VAL A 1013 -8.51 -30.63 -20.83
CA VAL A 1013 -8.33 -29.17 -20.59
C VAL A 1013 -6.85 -28.76 -20.46
N ILE A 1014 -5.92 -29.57 -19.95
CA ILE A 1014 -4.60 -29.03 -19.49
C ILE A 1014 -3.36 -29.70 -20.12
N ILE A 1015 -3.57 -30.63 -21.04
CA ILE A 1015 -2.49 -31.42 -21.66
C ILE A 1015 -2.18 -30.94 -23.10
N GLY A 1016 -3.01 -30.06 -23.67
CA GLY A 1016 -2.98 -29.72 -25.10
C GLY A 1016 -1.71 -29.03 -25.61
N LYS A 1017 -1.13 -28.07 -24.87
CA LYS A 1017 0.01 -27.30 -25.38
C LYS A 1017 1.32 -28.08 -25.27
N ASP A 1018 1.58 -28.73 -24.15
CA ASP A 1018 2.81 -29.50 -23.93
C ASP A 1018 2.87 -30.74 -24.83
N ILE A 1019 1.72 -31.38 -25.07
CA ILE A 1019 1.63 -32.48 -26.03
C ILE A 1019 1.83 -32.00 -27.46
N VAL A 1020 1.26 -30.84 -27.84
CA VAL A 1020 1.44 -30.28 -29.19
C VAL A 1020 2.86 -29.74 -29.41
N VAL A 1021 3.48 -29.15 -28.39
CA VAL A 1021 4.87 -28.67 -28.44
C VAL A 1021 5.82 -29.85 -28.45
N GLY A 1022 5.62 -30.82 -27.56
CA GLY A 1022 6.40 -32.04 -27.51
C GLY A 1022 6.28 -32.88 -28.77
N SER A 1023 5.09 -32.99 -29.36
CA SER A 1023 4.90 -33.70 -30.64
C SER A 1023 5.60 -33.00 -31.80
N ARG A 1024 5.58 -31.66 -31.85
CA ARG A 1024 6.36 -30.89 -32.82
C ARG A 1024 7.86 -31.09 -32.64
N ILE A 1025 8.34 -31.08 -31.40
CA ILE A 1025 9.76 -31.34 -31.09
C ILE A 1025 10.16 -32.74 -31.55
N LEU A 1026 9.34 -33.76 -31.29
CA LEU A 1026 9.59 -35.13 -31.75
C LEU A 1026 9.65 -35.21 -33.28
N ASN A 1027 8.71 -34.59 -33.99
CA ASN A 1027 8.69 -34.56 -35.45
C ASN A 1027 9.91 -33.85 -36.05
N ILE A 1028 10.28 -32.70 -35.49
CA ILE A 1028 11.48 -31.97 -35.90
C ILE A 1028 12.71 -32.84 -35.65
N SER A 1029 12.79 -33.51 -34.50
CA SER A 1029 13.93 -34.36 -34.16
C SER A 1029 14.08 -35.55 -35.10
N ASP A 1030 12.97 -36.17 -35.50
CA ASP A 1030 12.92 -37.28 -36.48
C ASP A 1030 13.38 -36.80 -37.88
N ILE A 1031 12.92 -35.62 -38.32
CA ILE A 1031 13.35 -35.01 -39.60
C ILE A 1031 14.85 -34.72 -39.59
N PHE A 1032 15.35 -34.09 -38.52
CA PHE A 1032 16.77 -33.77 -38.40
C PHE A 1032 17.64 -35.04 -38.31
N ALA A 1033 17.20 -36.05 -37.57
CA ALA A 1033 17.90 -37.33 -37.48
C ALA A 1033 18.00 -38.00 -38.86
N SER A 1034 16.91 -38.01 -39.64
CA SER A 1034 16.91 -38.54 -41.01
C SER A 1034 17.83 -37.75 -41.95
N LEU A 1035 17.82 -36.42 -41.89
CA LEU A 1035 18.69 -35.56 -42.72
C LEU A 1035 20.19 -35.75 -42.42
N LEU A 1036 20.54 -36.01 -41.16
CA LEU A 1036 21.92 -36.29 -40.73
C LEU A 1036 22.40 -37.68 -41.18
N GLU A 1037 21.49 -38.61 -41.45
CA GLU A 1037 21.81 -39.97 -41.89
C GLU A 1037 21.93 -40.10 -43.41
N ASP A 1038 21.09 -39.39 -44.17
CA ASP A 1038 20.90 -39.67 -45.59
C ASP A 1038 22.06 -39.18 -46.51
N ARG A 1039 22.98 -38.31 -46.03
CA ARG A 1039 24.07 -37.75 -46.87
C ARG A 1039 25.40 -37.50 -46.12
N PRO A 1040 26.30 -38.49 -46.03
CA PRO A 1040 27.60 -38.35 -45.36
C PRO A 1040 28.56 -37.31 -45.98
N ASN A 1041 28.31 -36.82 -47.20
CA ASN A 1041 29.30 -36.11 -48.04
C ASN A 1041 28.97 -34.66 -48.40
N ARG A 1042 27.95 -34.03 -47.80
CA ARG A 1042 27.65 -32.59 -47.98
C ARG A 1042 27.15 -31.98 -46.67
N PRO A 1043 28.03 -31.40 -45.81
CA PRO A 1043 27.65 -30.86 -44.50
C PRO A 1043 26.92 -29.50 -44.60
N ALA A 1044 27.33 -28.63 -45.53
CA ALA A 1044 26.97 -27.21 -45.45
C ALA A 1044 25.60 -26.79 -46.04
N LEU A 1045 24.88 -27.68 -46.73
CA LEU A 1045 23.64 -27.30 -47.44
C LEU A 1045 22.35 -27.62 -46.66
N ASN A 1046 22.44 -28.28 -45.51
CA ASN A 1046 21.32 -29.07 -44.97
C ASN A 1046 20.67 -28.40 -43.75
N CYS A 1047 21.44 -27.62 -42.99
CA CYS A 1047 20.95 -26.92 -41.79
C CYS A 1047 20.18 -25.65 -42.13
N ILE A 1048 20.54 -24.96 -43.21
CA ILE A 1048 19.88 -23.70 -43.64
C ILE A 1048 18.43 -23.97 -44.08
N GLU A 1049 18.16 -25.02 -44.87
CA GLU A 1049 16.80 -25.37 -45.29
C GLU A 1049 15.94 -25.85 -44.10
N ALA A 1050 16.51 -26.64 -43.19
CA ALA A 1050 15.83 -27.07 -41.96
C ALA A 1050 15.55 -25.89 -41.01
N VAL A 1051 16.46 -24.91 -40.94
CA VAL A 1051 16.27 -23.63 -40.23
C VAL A 1051 15.21 -22.78 -40.91
N TYR A 1052 15.13 -22.74 -42.25
CA TYR A 1052 14.06 -22.01 -42.96
C TYR A 1052 12.67 -22.61 -42.73
N GLU A 1053 12.53 -23.94 -42.66
CA GLU A 1053 11.27 -24.59 -42.26
C GLU A 1053 10.91 -24.31 -40.80
N LEU A 1054 11.89 -24.37 -39.87
CA LEU A 1054 11.73 -23.96 -38.47
C LEU A 1054 11.31 -22.48 -38.35
N THR A 1055 11.88 -21.60 -39.17
CA THR A 1055 11.52 -20.17 -39.23
C THR A 1055 10.08 -19.99 -39.73
N GLY A 1056 9.57 -20.89 -40.56
CA GLY A 1056 8.16 -20.96 -40.97
C GLY A 1056 7.22 -21.36 -39.82
N LEU A 1057 7.64 -22.30 -38.97
CA LEU A 1057 6.87 -22.80 -37.81
C LEU A 1057 6.84 -21.82 -36.62
N VAL A 1058 7.88 -21.00 -36.46
CA VAL A 1058 8.05 -20.03 -35.36
C VAL A 1058 7.42 -18.66 -35.67
N ARG A 1059 7.01 -18.41 -36.92
CA ARG A 1059 6.57 -17.10 -37.45
C ARG A 1059 5.22 -16.55 -36.95
N SER A 1060 4.73 -16.96 -35.78
CA SER A 1060 3.53 -16.36 -35.18
C SER A 1060 3.78 -15.31 -34.10
N GLU A 1061 4.99 -15.12 -33.59
CA GLU A 1061 5.29 -14.00 -32.67
C GLU A 1061 6.68 -13.39 -32.96
N SER A 1062 6.71 -12.06 -33.13
CA SER A 1062 7.85 -11.29 -33.60
C SER A 1062 8.93 -11.11 -32.53
N GLY A 1063 10.13 -11.68 -32.73
CA GLY A 1063 11.29 -11.34 -31.88
C GLY A 1063 12.52 -12.26 -31.91
N TYR A 1064 12.91 -12.89 -33.02
CA TYR A 1064 13.95 -13.95 -32.98
C TYR A 1064 14.98 -13.94 -34.12
N LEU A 1065 15.48 -12.76 -34.53
CA LEU A 1065 16.68 -12.69 -35.38
C LEU A 1065 17.98 -13.14 -34.65
N PRO A 1066 18.18 -12.84 -33.34
CA PRO A 1066 19.36 -13.31 -32.60
C PRO A 1066 19.37 -14.83 -32.33
N LEU A 1067 18.20 -15.48 -32.35
CA LEU A 1067 18.07 -16.92 -32.12
C LEU A 1067 18.54 -17.73 -33.32
N ALA A 1068 18.36 -17.22 -34.55
CA ALA A 1068 18.86 -17.88 -35.75
C ALA A 1068 20.40 -17.90 -35.78
N GLU A 1069 21.04 -16.78 -35.40
CA GLU A 1069 22.50 -16.69 -35.26
C GLU A 1069 23.01 -17.58 -34.11
N THR A 1070 22.32 -17.59 -32.97
CA THR A 1070 22.66 -18.48 -31.85
C THR A 1070 22.46 -19.95 -32.21
N MET A 1071 21.40 -20.30 -32.96
CA MET A 1071 21.16 -21.66 -33.44
C MET A 1071 22.24 -22.07 -34.44
N GLN A 1072 22.76 -21.17 -35.27
CA GLN A 1072 23.86 -21.47 -36.19
C GLN A 1072 25.15 -21.83 -35.44
N ASP A 1073 25.55 -21.03 -34.45
CA ASP A 1073 26.74 -21.30 -33.62
C ASP A 1073 26.63 -22.62 -32.83
N TYR A 1074 25.42 -22.95 -32.36
CA TYR A 1074 25.16 -24.20 -31.65
C TYR A 1074 24.97 -25.40 -32.59
N ILE A 1075 24.49 -25.20 -33.81
CA ILE A 1075 24.45 -26.24 -34.85
C ILE A 1075 25.89 -26.60 -35.24
N ASP A 1076 26.79 -25.63 -35.34
CA ASP A 1076 28.22 -25.89 -35.58
C ASP A 1076 28.85 -26.67 -34.40
N ASP A 1077 28.48 -26.37 -33.15
CA ASP A 1077 28.87 -27.15 -31.96
C ASP A 1077 28.23 -28.56 -31.95
N ILE A 1078 26.97 -28.70 -32.38
CA ILE A 1078 26.29 -30.00 -32.50
C ILE A 1078 26.87 -30.84 -33.62
N GLU A 1079 27.16 -30.28 -34.79
CA GLU A 1079 27.85 -30.98 -35.88
C GLU A 1079 29.24 -31.44 -35.43
N GLY A 1080 29.97 -30.58 -34.70
CA GLY A 1080 31.22 -30.94 -34.05
C GLY A 1080 31.05 -32.11 -33.06
N ARG A 1081 30.02 -32.07 -32.22
CA ARG A 1081 29.72 -33.14 -31.25
C ARG A 1081 29.17 -34.41 -31.89
N VAL A 1082 28.41 -34.33 -32.97
CA VAL A 1082 27.88 -35.48 -33.74
C VAL A 1082 29.01 -36.14 -34.51
N GLN A 1083 29.93 -35.37 -35.13
CA GLN A 1083 31.15 -35.93 -35.71
C GLN A 1083 32.06 -36.56 -34.66
N THR A 1084 32.18 -35.92 -33.48
CA THR A 1084 32.93 -36.47 -32.35
C THR A 1084 32.27 -37.73 -31.82
N ALA A 1085 30.95 -37.75 -31.66
CA ALA A 1085 30.17 -38.90 -31.23
C ALA A 1085 30.21 -40.02 -32.27
N LYS A 1086 30.20 -39.72 -33.58
CA LYS A 1086 30.34 -40.71 -34.66
C LYS A 1086 31.75 -41.29 -34.68
N ALA A 1087 32.78 -40.47 -34.52
CA ALA A 1087 34.16 -40.93 -34.36
C ALA A 1087 34.35 -41.74 -33.07
N GLU A 1088 33.65 -41.38 -31.99
CA GLU A 1088 33.66 -42.09 -30.72
C GLU A 1088 32.86 -43.40 -30.81
N ILE A 1089 31.74 -43.43 -31.51
CA ILE A 1089 30.96 -44.64 -31.82
C ILE A 1089 31.79 -45.56 -32.73
N ASP A 1090 32.46 -45.07 -33.75
CA ASP A 1090 33.35 -45.88 -34.60
C ASP A 1090 34.56 -46.42 -33.82
N LYS A 1091 35.12 -45.60 -32.92
CA LYS A 1091 36.21 -45.99 -32.03
C LYS A 1091 35.75 -47.00 -30.99
N ARG A 1092 34.54 -46.84 -30.44
CA ARG A 1092 33.91 -47.74 -29.46
C ARG A 1092 33.41 -49.01 -30.11
N TYR A 1093 32.85 -48.97 -31.32
CA TYR A 1093 32.51 -50.15 -32.12
C TYR A 1093 33.77 -50.94 -32.42
N ARG A 1094 34.85 -50.28 -32.86
CA ARG A 1094 36.17 -50.94 -32.99
C ARG A 1094 36.69 -51.47 -31.67
N SER A 1095 36.55 -50.74 -30.57
CA SER A 1095 36.97 -51.18 -29.23
C SER A 1095 36.15 -52.36 -28.71
N ILE A 1096 34.83 -52.38 -28.97
CA ILE A 1096 33.90 -53.46 -28.62
C ILE A 1096 34.26 -54.67 -29.46
N MET A 1097 34.44 -54.52 -30.78
CA MET A 1097 34.89 -55.60 -31.66
C MET A 1097 36.28 -56.14 -31.27
N ASP A 1098 37.20 -55.27 -30.85
CA ASP A 1098 38.55 -55.65 -30.38
C ASP A 1098 38.52 -56.30 -28.98
N THR A 1099 37.52 -55.97 -28.16
CA THR A 1099 37.28 -56.59 -26.85
C THR A 1099 36.56 -57.94 -27.02
N CYS A 1100 35.59 -58.04 -27.93
CA CYS A 1100 34.96 -59.29 -28.35
C CYS A 1100 36.00 -60.24 -28.96
N ALA A 1101 36.92 -59.74 -29.80
CA ALA A 1101 38.02 -60.53 -30.36
C ALA A 1101 39.01 -61.05 -29.29
N LYS A 1102 39.13 -60.35 -28.15
CA LYS A 1102 39.95 -60.77 -27.00
C LYS A 1102 39.22 -61.75 -26.08
N LEU A 1103 37.93 -61.53 -25.82
CA LEU A 1103 37.10 -62.38 -24.96
C LEU A 1103 36.70 -63.71 -25.61
N LEU A 1104 36.55 -63.76 -26.94
CA LEU A 1104 36.09 -64.95 -27.68
C LEU A 1104 37.22 -65.81 -28.26
N GLY A 1105 38.49 -65.40 -28.09
CA GLY A 1105 39.64 -66.19 -28.55
C GLY A 1105 39.61 -66.52 -30.06
N ARG A 1106 39.72 -65.48 -30.90
CA ARG A 1106 39.64 -65.50 -32.39
C ARG A 1106 38.29 -65.82 -33.00
#